data_AF-A0A084VLI9-F1
#
_entry.id   AF-A0A084VLI9-F1
#
_cell.length_a   1.000
_cell.length_b   1.000
_cell.length_c   1.000
_cell.angle_alpha   90.00
_cell.angle_beta   90.00
_cell.angle_gamma   90.00
#
_symmetry.space_group_name_H-M   'P 1'
#
loop_
_entity.id
_entity.type
_entity.pdbx_description
1 polymer ?
#
loop_
_entity_poly.entity_id
_entity_poly.type
_entity_poly.pdbx_seq_one_letter_code
_entity_poly.pdbx_strand_id
1 'polypeptide(L)'
;MGVCTVRGCFVALIVVTIHCAASQTQEKKSKDYFCILKEQAFSKQPPVVCQPLEACDPAPLLNHYDNVQKECQVSSSKRRDDKAGFLFQLDYWHGDLLFLFDVLKNRTLEYATLFGDAERIGKVDEKTEFELKRKHFVYSIEAGRLQDALLVYLTMPTQMTPNEIVTVINGNPKVNEAVLLNFLYFVRAIPEEAQRLEFYKAFKPVLYKHNLHKTYMALLYSIEVFPSVEKTKDFQEYYTDVSTPVIVQFKELMFQNQYTKIFWFEKHFPDYFALVIPSLTVFSRNEWTKRLDQKQLYAQVNFLESLSHRITMYQRIIDNTIIHGIGKDSKTDKEAQEMLRSFANQVDKLESALDEANQCVIQVKNEDLQSLTDTMQTRLECGGLWNDLMVHFHYTRQNLTDCRARDGTVSRPEPSSTFCQILLDDTKRQVDQQHRKLGGEMDQKLQEIRRDVREHQSATAELQSNLTRMREERRKLHLELLLANIGVGDSGQALRYYQLVTNGTSGPSERLYKTIVQSVYREAMHQNQRVENLIEFIKRLSSSESKLKLYALLKAEILKRGKQLQHYVAAMLALDVRELLQGQSDNAKRQHEHLQKGIVESLEKRWKDQIVAGNYREVAAFAANQPKYFEKIQVNIPTVDSGSWPKINFDTLAAYANSLPFGEQRLAALEIILKQAYDRRRYNSYNYRVTAARHINICENFLKRQKRLNHKNNKKLKELKQKIKTFDGRNGYDFFLYISRRNGRI
;
A
#
# COMPACT_ATOMS: atom_id res chain seq x y z
N MET A 1 -26.00 -19.69 -4.28
CA MET A 1 -26.16 -19.79 -5.74
C MET A 1 -24.89 -20.43 -6.28
N GLY A 2 -24.99 -21.66 -6.76
CA GLY A 2 -23.84 -22.50 -7.15
C GLY A 2 -23.33 -22.14 -8.54
N VAL A 3 -22.01 -22.08 -8.69
CA VAL A 3 -21.32 -21.96 -9.98
C VAL A 3 -20.74 -23.33 -10.32
N CYS A 4 -21.34 -23.98 -11.32
CA CYS A 4 -20.82 -25.20 -11.92
C CYS A 4 -19.58 -24.88 -12.77
N THR A 5 -18.53 -25.64 -12.51
CA THR A 5 -17.34 -25.81 -13.34
C THR A 5 -17.66 -26.57 -14.62
N VAL A 6 -17.46 -25.94 -15.78
CA VAL A 6 -17.26 -26.63 -17.07
C VAL A 6 -16.05 -26.00 -17.77
N ARG A 7 -14.86 -26.33 -17.27
CA ARG A 7 -13.58 -26.16 -17.97
C ARG A 7 -13.00 -27.55 -18.14
N GLY A 8 -13.34 -28.22 -19.25
CA GLY A 8 -12.91 -29.60 -19.49
C GLY A 8 -13.11 -30.17 -20.90
N CYS A 9 -13.82 -29.51 -21.82
CA CYS A 9 -14.14 -30.13 -23.12
C CYS A 9 -13.66 -29.38 -24.38
N PHE A 10 -12.94 -28.26 -24.28
CA PHE A 10 -12.51 -27.51 -25.48
C PHE A 10 -11.12 -27.86 -26.03
N VAL A 11 -10.32 -28.67 -25.31
CA VAL A 11 -8.95 -29.03 -25.74
C VAL A 11 -8.90 -30.39 -26.48
N ALA A 12 -9.95 -31.21 -26.41
CA ALA A 12 -9.99 -32.51 -27.07
C ALA A 12 -10.47 -32.48 -28.54
N LEU A 13 -11.05 -31.37 -29.00
CA LEU A 13 -11.67 -31.28 -30.34
C LEU A 13 -10.75 -30.70 -31.43
N ILE A 14 -9.56 -30.18 -31.06
CA ILE A 14 -8.58 -29.61 -32.00
C ILE A 14 -7.45 -30.61 -32.32
N VAL A 15 -7.28 -31.68 -31.53
CA VAL A 15 -6.24 -32.71 -31.77
C VAL A 15 -6.73 -33.83 -32.71
N VAL A 16 -8.04 -34.01 -32.90
CA VAL A 16 -8.60 -35.11 -33.73
C VAL A 16 -8.72 -34.73 -35.22
N THR A 17 -8.73 -33.45 -35.59
CA THR A 17 -8.86 -33.03 -37.00
C THR A 17 -7.54 -32.94 -37.76
N ILE A 18 -6.38 -33.09 -37.10
CA ILE A 18 -5.05 -33.00 -37.75
C ILE A 18 -4.39 -34.39 -37.94
N HIS A 19 -5.08 -35.51 -37.65
CA HIS A 19 -4.52 -36.87 -37.81
C HIS A 19 -5.30 -37.84 -38.72
N CYS A 20 -6.28 -37.39 -39.51
CA CYS A 20 -7.06 -38.26 -40.41
C CYS A 20 -6.99 -37.89 -41.91
N ALA A 21 -5.87 -37.37 -42.41
CA ALA A 21 -5.68 -37.18 -43.86
C ALA A 21 -4.33 -37.70 -44.37
N ALA A 22 -3.78 -38.74 -43.73
CA ALA A 22 -2.61 -39.45 -44.22
C ALA A 22 -2.64 -40.92 -43.78
N SER A 23 -3.42 -41.76 -44.46
CA SER A 23 -2.96 -43.10 -44.87
C SER A 23 -4.05 -43.85 -45.65
N GLN A 24 -3.58 -44.62 -46.64
CA GLN A 24 -4.29 -45.66 -47.40
C GLN A 24 -5.17 -45.13 -48.56
N THR A 25 -5.07 -45.61 -49.80
CA THR A 25 -4.36 -46.78 -50.34
C THR A 25 -4.23 -46.68 -51.85
N GLN A 26 -3.24 -47.41 -52.37
CA GLN A 26 -2.97 -47.71 -53.77
C GLN A 26 -4.20 -48.28 -54.52
N GLU A 27 -4.38 -47.87 -55.77
CA GLU A 27 -5.05 -48.70 -56.78
C GLU A 27 -4.08 -49.01 -57.94
N LYS A 28 -3.86 -50.30 -58.17
CA LYS A 28 -3.26 -50.87 -59.38
C LYS A 28 -4.39 -51.49 -60.22
N LYS A 29 -4.51 -50.99 -61.45
CA LYS A 29 -4.84 -51.66 -62.74
C LYS A 29 -5.83 -52.85 -62.79
N SER A 30 -6.88 -52.71 -63.61
CA SER A 30 -7.35 -53.65 -64.66
C SER A 30 -8.59 -53.06 -65.36
N LYS A 31 -8.53 -52.59 -66.62
CA LYS A 31 -8.91 -53.24 -67.90
C LYS A 31 -10.34 -53.78 -68.04
N ASP A 32 -11.03 -53.19 -69.04
CA ASP A 32 -12.01 -53.71 -70.01
C ASP A 32 -13.28 -54.45 -69.52
N TYR A 33 -14.47 -53.93 -69.83
CA TYR A 33 -15.24 -54.28 -71.04
C TYR A 33 -16.55 -53.47 -71.19
N PHE A 34 -16.98 -53.45 -72.44
CA PHE A 34 -18.01 -52.69 -73.16
C PHE A 34 -19.50 -53.09 -72.94
N CYS A 35 -20.38 -52.18 -73.37
CA CYS A 35 -21.57 -52.35 -74.25
C CYS A 35 -23.04 -52.24 -73.72
N ILE A 36 -23.69 -51.16 -74.20
CA ILE A 36 -24.95 -51.05 -75.00
C ILE A 36 -26.35 -51.04 -74.33
N LEU A 37 -27.14 -49.99 -74.65
CA LEU A 37 -28.51 -49.94 -75.26
C LEU A 37 -28.85 -48.43 -75.55
N LYS A 38 -29.12 -47.86 -76.75
CA LYS A 38 -30.20 -47.97 -77.81
C LYS A 38 -31.61 -47.57 -77.29
N GLU A 39 -32.50 -46.73 -77.87
CA GLU A 39 -33.03 -46.35 -79.24
C GLU A 39 -33.70 -44.92 -79.19
N GLN A 40 -33.79 -44.01 -80.20
CA GLN A 40 -34.50 -43.89 -81.53
C GLN A 40 -36.07 -43.91 -81.47
N ALA A 41 -36.93 -43.27 -82.29
CA ALA A 41 -36.92 -42.30 -83.43
C ALA A 41 -38.38 -41.93 -83.86
N PHE A 42 -38.61 -40.91 -84.71
CA PHE A 42 -39.66 -40.75 -85.78
C PHE A 42 -39.38 -39.42 -86.55
N SER A 43 -39.55 -39.19 -87.87
CA SER A 43 -39.86 -39.97 -89.08
C SER A 43 -39.68 -39.09 -90.35
N LYS A 44 -39.23 -39.72 -91.46
CA LYS A 44 -39.54 -39.53 -92.92
C LYS A 44 -39.13 -38.25 -93.71
N GLN A 45 -38.38 -38.48 -94.80
CA GLN A 45 -38.13 -37.61 -95.98
C GLN A 45 -39.21 -37.76 -97.07
N PRO A 46 -39.24 -36.86 -98.09
CA PRO A 46 -38.96 -37.28 -99.47
C PRO A 46 -38.09 -36.27 -100.30
N PRO A 47 -37.67 -36.61 -101.54
CA PRO A 47 -36.42 -36.15 -102.18
C PRO A 47 -36.62 -35.10 -103.27
N VAL A 48 -35.58 -34.33 -103.62
CA VAL A 48 -35.52 -33.63 -104.93
C VAL A 48 -34.10 -33.66 -105.52
N VAL A 49 -34.12 -33.95 -106.82
CA VAL A 49 -33.09 -34.15 -107.83
C VAL A 49 -32.12 -32.97 -107.99
N CYS A 50 -30.83 -33.28 -108.18
CA CYS A 50 -29.81 -32.33 -108.62
C CYS A 50 -29.90 -32.06 -110.13
N GLN A 51 -29.77 -30.78 -110.51
CA GLN A 51 -29.14 -30.38 -111.77
C GLN A 51 -28.32 -29.08 -111.58
N PRO A 52 -27.30 -28.86 -112.42
CA PRO A 52 -26.03 -28.25 -112.02
C PRO A 52 -25.99 -26.74 -112.25
N LEU A 53 -25.18 -26.04 -111.46
CA LEU A 53 -24.71 -24.70 -111.79
C LEU A 53 -23.18 -24.67 -111.85
N GLU A 54 -22.77 -24.05 -112.95
CA GLU A 54 -21.48 -23.69 -113.53
C GLU A 54 -20.21 -23.60 -112.66
N ALA A 55 -19.09 -23.82 -113.36
CA ALA A 55 -17.72 -23.86 -112.88
C ALA A 55 -17.31 -22.59 -112.10
N CYS A 56 -16.86 -22.80 -110.86
CA CYS A 56 -16.13 -21.80 -110.09
C CYS A 56 -14.66 -21.76 -110.56
N ASP A 57 -14.17 -20.55 -110.86
CA ASP A 57 -12.76 -20.25 -111.09
C ASP A 57 -11.92 -20.62 -109.83
N PRO A 58 -10.93 -21.53 -109.92
CA PRO A 58 -10.16 -22.00 -108.76
C PRO A 58 -9.11 -21.00 -108.25
N ALA A 59 -8.84 -19.91 -108.97
CA ALA A 59 -7.77 -18.96 -108.61
C ALA A 59 -7.93 -18.26 -107.23
N PRO A 60 -9.13 -17.83 -106.79
CA PRO A 60 -9.30 -17.19 -105.48
C PRO A 60 -9.17 -18.19 -104.33
N LEU A 61 -9.56 -19.45 -104.56
CA LEU A 61 -9.59 -20.50 -103.54
C LEU A 61 -8.19 -21.04 -103.25
N LEU A 62 -7.35 -21.16 -104.28
CA LEU A 62 -5.92 -21.47 -104.09
C LEU A 62 -5.17 -20.33 -103.38
N ASN A 63 -5.45 -19.07 -103.72
CA ASN A 63 -4.83 -17.93 -103.01
C ASN A 63 -5.25 -17.86 -101.54
N HIS A 64 -6.50 -18.21 -101.23
CA HIS A 64 -6.95 -18.30 -99.85
C HIS A 64 -6.30 -19.47 -99.12
N TYR A 65 -6.15 -20.63 -99.79
CA TYR A 65 -5.47 -21.80 -99.23
C TYR A 65 -3.98 -21.53 -98.97
N ASP A 66 -3.27 -20.85 -99.88
CA ASP A 66 -1.86 -20.48 -99.71
C ASP A 66 -1.65 -19.43 -98.61
N ASN A 67 -2.58 -18.50 -98.43
CA ASN A 67 -2.54 -17.52 -97.33
C ASN A 67 -2.82 -18.19 -95.97
N VAL A 68 -3.80 -19.11 -95.91
CA VAL A 68 -4.08 -19.89 -94.68
C VAL A 68 -2.94 -20.87 -94.36
N GLN A 69 -2.27 -21.43 -95.38
CA GLN A 69 -1.09 -22.28 -95.21
C GLN A 69 0.11 -21.48 -94.70
N LYS A 70 0.30 -20.22 -95.12
CA LYS A 70 1.32 -19.30 -94.57
C LYS A 70 1.00 -18.85 -93.15
N GLU A 71 -0.28 -18.63 -92.81
CA GLU A 71 -0.69 -18.28 -91.43
C GLU A 71 -0.60 -19.49 -90.47
N CYS A 72 -0.84 -20.72 -90.95
CA CYS A 72 -0.64 -21.94 -90.14
C CYS A 72 0.85 -22.31 -89.94
N GLN A 73 1.78 -21.68 -90.67
CA GLN A 73 3.23 -21.81 -90.50
C GLN A 73 3.80 -20.88 -89.41
N VAL A 74 3.04 -20.55 -88.35
CA VAL A 74 3.67 -20.16 -87.08
C VAL A 74 4.55 -21.33 -86.64
N SER A 75 5.87 -21.14 -86.78
CA SER A 75 6.87 -22.21 -86.73
C SER A 75 6.70 -23.07 -85.47
N SER A 76 6.98 -24.36 -85.59
CA SER A 76 7.08 -25.25 -84.43
C SER A 76 8.10 -24.77 -83.39
N SER A 77 8.98 -23.82 -83.75
CA SER A 77 9.85 -23.10 -82.82
C SER A 77 9.07 -22.06 -82.02
N LYS A 78 8.28 -21.17 -82.64
CA LYS A 78 7.51 -20.15 -81.92
C LYS A 78 6.48 -20.74 -80.96
N ARG A 79 5.82 -21.85 -81.32
CA ARG A 79 4.97 -22.61 -80.39
C ARG A 79 5.74 -23.27 -79.24
N ARG A 80 6.99 -23.68 -79.46
CA ARG A 80 7.88 -24.19 -78.41
C ARG A 80 8.36 -23.06 -77.51
N ASP A 81 8.70 -21.91 -78.08
CA ASP A 81 9.19 -20.72 -77.38
C ASP A 81 8.08 -20.08 -76.56
N ASP A 82 6.84 -20.01 -77.07
CA ASP A 82 5.67 -19.53 -76.31
C ASP A 82 5.31 -20.51 -75.18
N LYS A 83 5.42 -21.82 -75.40
CA LYS A 83 5.23 -22.83 -74.35
C LYS A 83 6.35 -22.76 -73.29
N ALA A 84 7.60 -22.60 -73.70
CA ALA A 84 8.74 -22.47 -72.80
C ALA A 84 8.69 -21.14 -72.03
N GLY A 85 8.30 -20.05 -72.68
CA GLY A 85 8.08 -18.74 -72.06
C GLY A 85 6.91 -18.76 -71.08
N PHE A 86 5.82 -19.46 -71.41
CA PHE A 86 4.69 -19.66 -70.50
C PHE A 86 5.09 -20.51 -69.28
N LEU A 87 5.80 -21.63 -69.47
CA LEU A 87 6.31 -22.44 -68.37
C LEU A 87 7.31 -21.67 -67.48
N PHE A 88 8.19 -20.88 -68.10
CA PHE A 88 9.12 -20.00 -67.38
C PHE A 88 8.38 -18.93 -66.56
N GLN A 89 7.33 -18.32 -67.10
CA GLN A 89 6.48 -17.39 -66.35
C GLN A 89 5.75 -18.10 -65.21
N LEU A 90 5.27 -19.33 -65.41
CA LEU A 90 4.58 -20.10 -64.39
C LEU A 90 5.51 -20.50 -63.24
N ASP A 91 6.74 -20.90 -63.55
CA ASP A 91 7.79 -21.19 -62.56
C ASP A 91 8.23 -19.93 -61.81
N TYR A 92 8.33 -18.79 -62.51
CA TYR A 92 8.65 -17.50 -61.88
C TYR A 92 7.57 -17.05 -60.89
N TRP A 93 6.30 -17.14 -61.29
CA TRP A 93 5.17 -16.84 -60.41
C TRP A 93 5.10 -17.79 -59.21
N HIS A 94 5.42 -19.07 -59.41
CA HIS A 94 5.49 -20.04 -58.32
C HIS A 94 6.64 -19.74 -57.34
N GLY A 95 7.79 -19.28 -57.85
CA GLY A 95 8.93 -18.83 -57.04
C GLY A 95 8.62 -17.61 -56.18
N ASP A 96 7.97 -16.58 -56.76
CA ASP A 96 7.56 -15.37 -56.02
C ASP A 96 6.54 -15.68 -54.93
N LEU A 97 5.63 -16.62 -55.19
CA LEU A 97 4.68 -17.10 -54.20
C LEU A 97 5.37 -17.83 -53.05
N LEU A 98 6.26 -18.78 -53.34
CA LEU A 98 7.02 -19.49 -52.31
C LEU A 98 7.84 -18.52 -51.43
N PHE A 99 8.45 -17.50 -52.01
CA PHE A 99 9.14 -16.45 -51.27
C PHE A 99 8.19 -15.67 -50.34
N LEU A 100 7.02 -15.25 -50.83
CA LEU A 100 6.02 -14.56 -50.01
C LEU A 100 5.51 -15.46 -48.86
N PHE A 101 5.30 -16.76 -49.12
CA PHE A 101 4.92 -17.73 -48.10
C PHE A 101 6.02 -17.91 -47.04
N ASP A 102 7.30 -17.98 -47.41
CA ASP A 102 8.41 -18.09 -46.46
C ASP A 102 8.59 -16.81 -45.64
N VAL A 103 8.41 -15.62 -46.25
CA VAL A 103 8.44 -14.34 -45.51
C VAL A 103 7.29 -14.25 -44.51
N LEU A 104 6.09 -14.68 -44.89
CA LEU A 104 4.92 -14.72 -43.99
C LEU A 104 5.12 -15.74 -42.86
N LYS A 105 5.65 -16.93 -43.18
CA LYS A 105 5.96 -18.01 -42.23
C LYS A 105 7.03 -17.58 -41.20
N ASN A 106 8.09 -16.91 -41.66
CA ASN A 106 9.14 -16.40 -40.78
C ASN A 106 8.63 -15.29 -39.85
N ARG A 107 7.76 -14.39 -40.34
CA ARG A 107 7.09 -13.41 -39.46
C ARG A 107 6.18 -14.07 -38.43
N THR A 108 5.39 -15.10 -38.80
CA THR A 108 4.59 -15.85 -37.82
C THR A 108 5.42 -16.56 -36.75
N LEU A 109 6.65 -16.99 -37.08
CA LEU A 109 7.58 -17.58 -36.11
C LEU A 109 8.12 -16.55 -35.10
N GLU A 110 8.42 -15.32 -35.52
CA GLU A 110 8.80 -14.22 -34.60
C GLU A 110 7.66 -13.84 -33.64
N TYR A 111 6.40 -13.91 -34.07
CA TYR A 111 5.26 -13.68 -33.19
C TYR A 111 5.07 -14.82 -32.17
N ALA A 112 5.38 -16.07 -32.54
CA ALA A 112 5.29 -17.23 -31.65
C ALA A 112 6.33 -17.18 -30.51
N THR A 113 7.55 -16.68 -30.78
CA THR A 113 8.58 -16.50 -29.74
C THR A 113 8.23 -15.37 -28.76
N LEU A 114 7.69 -14.25 -29.26
CA LEU A 114 7.14 -13.17 -28.43
C LEU A 114 6.00 -13.66 -27.51
N PHE A 115 5.16 -14.58 -27.99
CA PHE A 115 4.09 -15.20 -27.21
C PHE A 115 4.64 -16.05 -26.06
N GLY A 116 5.66 -16.87 -26.32
CA GLY A 116 6.33 -17.68 -25.31
C GLY A 116 7.03 -16.85 -24.22
N ASP A 117 7.64 -15.73 -24.60
CA ASP A 117 8.26 -14.80 -23.66
C ASP A 117 7.23 -14.02 -22.85
N ALA A 118 6.15 -13.55 -23.48
CA ALA A 118 5.08 -12.84 -22.78
C ALA A 118 4.29 -13.76 -21.83
N GLU A 119 4.09 -15.04 -22.18
CA GLU A 119 3.47 -16.03 -21.29
C GLU A 119 4.39 -16.38 -20.10
N ARG A 120 5.71 -16.49 -20.32
CA ARG A 120 6.69 -16.63 -19.22
C ARG A 120 6.70 -15.40 -18.32
N ILE A 121 6.72 -14.20 -18.89
CA ILE A 121 6.70 -12.95 -18.12
C ILE A 121 5.40 -12.86 -17.32
N GLY A 122 4.25 -13.18 -17.92
CA GLY A 122 2.96 -13.19 -17.22
C GLY A 122 2.93 -14.14 -16.02
N LYS A 123 3.42 -15.38 -16.17
CA LYS A 123 3.48 -16.35 -15.07
C LYS A 123 4.44 -15.94 -13.95
N VAL A 124 5.56 -15.30 -14.28
CA VAL A 124 6.54 -14.79 -13.30
C VAL A 124 6.02 -13.54 -12.60
N ASP A 125 5.35 -12.64 -13.31
CA ASP A 125 4.79 -11.41 -12.73
C ASP A 125 3.57 -11.71 -11.85
N GLU A 126 2.71 -12.68 -12.20
CA GLU A 126 1.54 -13.06 -11.39
C GLU A 126 1.94 -13.59 -10.00
N LYS A 127 2.96 -14.45 -9.93
CA LYS A 127 3.52 -14.93 -8.65
C LYS A 127 4.15 -13.79 -7.85
N THR A 128 4.86 -12.89 -8.53
CA THR A 128 5.51 -11.73 -7.90
C THR A 128 4.48 -10.72 -7.37
N GLU A 129 3.40 -10.50 -8.12
CA GLU A 129 2.30 -9.60 -7.76
C GLU A 129 1.55 -10.13 -6.55
N PHE A 130 1.28 -11.44 -6.50
CA PHE A 130 0.68 -12.08 -5.33
C PHE A 130 1.54 -11.90 -4.07
N GLU A 131 2.86 -12.12 -4.17
CA GLU A 131 3.78 -11.88 -3.05
C GLU A 131 3.82 -10.41 -2.63
N LEU A 132 3.80 -9.48 -3.59
CA LEU A 132 3.78 -8.05 -3.31
C LEU A 132 2.45 -7.63 -2.66
N LYS A 133 1.32 -8.21 -3.06
CA LYS A 133 0.00 -7.99 -2.43
C LYS A 133 0.01 -8.50 -1.00
N ARG A 134 0.57 -9.69 -0.72
CA ARG A 134 0.76 -10.22 0.65
C ARG A 134 1.61 -9.29 1.51
N LYS A 135 2.70 -8.77 0.96
CA LYS A 135 3.54 -7.77 1.66
C LYS A 135 2.77 -6.49 1.93
N HIS A 136 2.05 -5.96 0.93
CA HIS A 136 1.29 -4.72 1.06
C HIS A 136 0.20 -4.84 2.12
N PHE A 137 -0.49 -5.97 2.17
CA PHE A 137 -1.44 -6.30 3.23
C PHE A 137 -0.81 -6.19 4.63
N VAL A 138 0.27 -6.93 4.88
CA VAL A 138 0.91 -6.96 6.20
C VAL A 138 1.46 -5.59 6.59
N TYR A 139 2.16 -4.91 5.68
CA TYR A 139 2.68 -3.57 5.95
C TYR A 139 1.57 -2.54 6.14
N SER A 140 0.40 -2.72 5.54
CA SER A 140 -0.75 -1.84 5.77
C SER A 140 -1.28 -2.01 7.19
N ILE A 141 -1.35 -3.24 7.72
CA ILE A 141 -1.67 -3.47 9.13
C ILE A 141 -0.62 -2.81 10.02
N GLU A 142 0.66 -3.12 9.83
CA GLU A 142 1.73 -2.57 10.67
C GLU A 142 1.74 -1.03 10.65
N ALA A 143 1.46 -0.42 9.50
CA ALA A 143 1.42 1.02 9.32
C ALA A 143 0.16 1.66 9.93
N GLY A 144 -0.85 0.88 10.32
CA GLY A 144 -2.15 1.38 10.76
C GLY A 144 -3.08 1.80 9.63
N ARG A 145 -2.75 1.43 8.38
CA ARG A 145 -3.55 1.63 7.17
C ARG A 145 -4.67 0.60 7.09
N LEU A 146 -5.58 0.63 8.06
CA LEU A 146 -6.55 -0.44 8.29
C LEU A 146 -7.54 -0.61 7.13
N GLN A 147 -7.95 0.49 6.50
CA GLN A 147 -8.84 0.43 5.33
C GLN A 147 -8.18 -0.28 4.16
N ASP A 148 -6.91 0.01 3.89
CA ASP A 148 -6.15 -0.64 2.82
C ASP A 148 -5.90 -2.12 3.16
N ALA A 149 -5.57 -2.42 4.42
CA ALA A 149 -5.41 -3.79 4.88
C ALA A 149 -6.70 -4.61 4.72
N LEU A 150 -7.84 -4.07 5.13
CA LEU A 150 -9.15 -4.73 4.99
C LEU A 150 -9.53 -4.92 3.53
N LEU A 151 -9.34 -3.89 2.69
CA LEU A 151 -9.60 -3.99 1.26
C LEU A 151 -8.77 -5.12 0.63
N VAL A 152 -7.47 -5.18 0.94
CA VAL A 152 -6.60 -6.22 0.41
C VAL A 152 -6.99 -7.60 0.95
N TYR A 153 -7.32 -7.70 2.24
CA TYR A 153 -7.78 -8.96 2.86
C TYR A 153 -9.05 -9.52 2.22
N LEU A 154 -10.02 -8.65 1.93
CA LEU A 154 -11.30 -9.03 1.33
C LEU A 154 -11.21 -9.33 -0.17
N THR A 155 -10.22 -8.79 -0.88
CA THR A 155 -10.08 -8.92 -2.34
C THR A 155 -9.00 -9.91 -2.78
N MET A 156 -8.22 -10.46 -1.85
CA MET A 156 -7.21 -11.48 -2.17
C MET A 156 -7.85 -12.80 -2.60
N PRO A 157 -7.46 -13.38 -3.76
CA PRO A 157 -8.00 -14.66 -4.25
C PRO A 157 -7.79 -15.83 -3.28
N THR A 158 -6.67 -15.80 -2.55
CA THR A 158 -6.31 -16.75 -1.50
C THR A 158 -5.98 -15.98 -0.24
N GLN A 159 -6.93 -15.96 0.69
CA GLN A 159 -6.75 -15.32 2.00
C GLN A 159 -5.64 -16.03 2.77
N MET A 160 -4.72 -15.24 3.33
CA MET A 160 -3.73 -15.76 4.26
C MET A 160 -4.42 -16.23 5.54
N THR A 161 -3.98 -17.37 6.06
CA THR A 161 -4.46 -17.84 7.37
C THR A 161 -3.97 -16.92 8.48
N PRO A 162 -4.68 -16.83 9.62
CA PRO A 162 -4.22 -16.04 10.77
C PRO A 162 -2.77 -16.33 11.18
N ASN A 163 -2.38 -17.61 11.21
CA ASN A 163 -1.01 -18.02 11.53
C ASN A 163 0.04 -17.51 10.52
N GLU A 164 -0.26 -17.53 9.21
CA GLU A 164 0.65 -16.97 8.22
C GLU A 164 0.83 -15.47 8.40
N ILE A 165 -0.27 -14.74 8.64
CA ILE A 165 -0.24 -13.28 8.83
C ILE A 165 0.61 -12.92 10.05
N VAL A 166 0.34 -13.58 11.18
CA VAL A 166 1.09 -13.36 12.41
C VAL A 166 2.55 -13.76 12.27
N THR A 167 2.87 -14.82 11.53
CA THR A 167 4.26 -15.22 11.27
C THR A 167 5.02 -14.14 10.52
N VAL A 168 4.41 -13.50 9.52
CA VAL A 168 5.04 -12.39 8.78
C VAL A 168 5.25 -11.18 9.70
N ILE A 169 4.24 -10.77 10.47
CA ILE A 169 4.36 -9.66 11.45
C ILE A 169 5.47 -9.95 12.47
N ASN A 170 5.51 -11.18 12.99
CA ASN A 170 6.51 -11.59 13.97
C ASN A 170 7.94 -11.67 13.39
N GLY A 171 8.07 -11.80 12.08
CA GLY A 171 9.33 -11.71 11.35
C GLY A 171 9.92 -10.29 11.31
N ASN A 172 9.11 -9.27 11.60
CA ASN A 172 9.57 -7.88 11.67
C ASN A 172 10.30 -7.61 13.00
N PRO A 173 11.58 -7.20 12.99
CA PRO A 173 12.32 -6.91 14.22
C PRO A 173 11.81 -5.65 14.97
N LYS A 174 10.87 -4.90 14.40
CA LYS A 174 10.33 -3.65 14.95
C LYS A 174 8.92 -3.77 15.53
N VAL A 175 8.40 -4.99 15.76
CA VAL A 175 7.10 -5.15 16.44
C VAL A 175 7.13 -4.44 17.79
N ASN A 176 6.22 -3.48 17.95
CA ASN A 176 6.08 -2.65 19.13
C ASN A 176 4.59 -2.47 19.49
N GLU A 177 4.31 -1.67 20.51
CA GLU A 177 2.95 -1.43 21.00
C GLU A 177 2.01 -0.86 19.91
N ALA A 178 2.51 -0.01 19.02
CA ALA A 178 1.72 0.58 17.94
C ALA A 178 1.34 -0.47 16.87
N VAL A 179 2.28 -1.33 16.48
CA VAL A 179 2.01 -2.42 15.53
C VAL A 179 0.94 -3.37 16.09
N LEU A 180 1.05 -3.73 17.38
CA LEU A 180 0.07 -4.58 18.02
C LEU A 180 -1.30 -3.89 18.13
N LEU A 181 -1.36 -2.60 18.45
CA LEU A 181 -2.61 -1.86 18.48
C LEU A 181 -3.29 -1.85 17.10
N ASN A 182 -2.53 -1.57 16.04
CA ASN A 182 -3.04 -1.62 14.67
C ASN A 182 -3.55 -3.03 14.30
N PHE A 183 -2.83 -4.08 14.72
CA PHE A 183 -3.26 -5.45 14.52
C PHE A 183 -4.58 -5.75 15.25
N LEU A 184 -4.74 -5.34 16.50
CA LEU A 184 -6.01 -5.51 17.24
C LEU A 184 -7.17 -4.78 16.55
N TYR A 185 -6.95 -3.56 16.07
CA TYR A 185 -7.98 -2.84 15.30
C TYR A 185 -8.32 -3.51 13.98
N PHE A 186 -7.34 -4.07 13.28
CA PHE A 186 -7.58 -4.88 12.08
C PHE A 186 -8.45 -6.10 12.42
N VAL A 187 -8.09 -6.86 13.46
CA VAL A 187 -8.85 -8.06 13.88
C VAL A 187 -10.26 -7.67 14.33
N ARG A 188 -10.44 -6.58 15.07
CA ARG A 188 -11.76 -6.08 15.47
C ARG A 188 -12.66 -5.77 14.27
N ALA A 189 -12.08 -5.28 13.17
CA ALA A 189 -12.82 -4.97 11.95
C ALA A 189 -13.21 -6.22 11.14
N ILE A 190 -12.71 -7.41 11.48
CA ILE A 190 -13.14 -8.67 10.88
C ILE A 190 -14.52 -9.02 11.42
N PRO A 191 -15.55 -9.23 10.59
CA PRO A 191 -16.92 -9.46 11.06
C PRO A 191 -17.11 -10.78 11.82
N GLU A 192 -16.43 -11.85 11.41
CA GLU A 192 -16.63 -13.20 11.92
C GLU A 192 -15.88 -13.43 13.24
N GLU A 193 -16.62 -13.77 14.30
CA GLU A 193 -16.07 -13.95 15.65
C GLU A 193 -15.11 -15.14 15.76
N ALA A 194 -15.45 -16.28 15.16
CA ALA A 194 -14.57 -17.45 15.14
C ALA A 194 -13.22 -17.13 14.49
N GLN A 195 -13.26 -16.36 13.39
CA GLN A 195 -12.06 -15.91 12.70
C GLN A 195 -11.22 -14.95 13.57
N ARG A 196 -11.87 -14.01 14.27
CA ARG A 196 -11.19 -13.13 15.24
C ARG A 196 -10.46 -13.92 16.32
N LEU A 197 -11.11 -14.96 16.87
CA LEU A 197 -10.50 -15.83 17.88
C LEU A 197 -9.22 -16.51 17.35
N GLU A 198 -9.23 -17.03 16.13
CA GLU A 198 -8.04 -17.64 15.52
C GLU A 198 -6.90 -16.61 15.34
N PHE A 199 -7.21 -15.35 15.01
CA PHE A 199 -6.22 -14.28 15.01
C PHE A 199 -5.63 -14.00 16.39
N TYR A 200 -6.47 -13.93 17.43
CA TYR A 200 -5.98 -13.73 18.80
C TYR A 200 -5.10 -14.89 19.25
N LYS A 201 -5.53 -16.13 19.00
CA LYS A 201 -4.75 -17.34 19.29
C LYS A 201 -3.38 -17.33 18.61
N ALA A 202 -3.36 -17.04 17.31
CA ALA A 202 -2.13 -16.93 16.54
C ALA A 202 -1.21 -15.83 17.09
N PHE A 203 -1.76 -14.70 17.56
CA PHE A 203 -1.00 -13.53 18.00
C PHE A 203 -0.44 -13.62 19.42
N LYS A 204 -1.07 -14.37 20.34
CA LYS A 204 -0.61 -14.50 21.73
C LYS A 204 0.90 -14.76 21.86
N PRO A 205 1.54 -15.70 21.12
CA PRO A 205 2.99 -15.91 21.19
C PRO A 205 3.85 -14.67 20.88
N VAL A 206 3.37 -13.78 20.00
CA VAL A 206 4.06 -12.53 19.62
C VAL A 206 4.10 -11.56 20.80
N LEU A 207 3.00 -11.48 21.56
CA LEU A 207 2.91 -10.67 22.79
C LEU A 207 3.99 -11.06 23.82
N TYR A 208 4.25 -12.37 23.96
CA TYR A 208 5.28 -12.86 24.88
C TYR A 208 6.70 -12.65 24.34
N LYS A 209 6.95 -13.02 23.08
CA LYS A 209 8.28 -12.91 22.45
C LYS A 209 8.85 -11.49 22.49
N HIS A 210 8.01 -10.48 22.28
CA HIS A 210 8.42 -9.07 22.29
C HIS A 210 8.24 -8.37 23.65
N ASN A 211 8.01 -9.13 24.74
CA ASN A 211 7.79 -8.62 26.10
C ASN A 211 6.61 -7.64 26.26
N LEU A 212 5.68 -7.60 25.29
CA LEU A 212 4.50 -6.72 25.33
C LEU A 212 3.46 -7.17 26.36
N HIS A 213 3.53 -8.45 26.79
CA HIS A 213 2.69 -8.98 27.88
C HIS A 213 2.93 -8.28 29.24
N LYS A 214 4.01 -7.50 29.39
CA LYS A 214 4.32 -6.73 30.60
C LYS A 214 3.89 -5.26 30.52
N THR A 215 3.24 -4.86 29.42
CA THR A 215 2.79 -3.48 29.20
C THR A 215 1.27 -3.42 29.13
N TYR A 216 0.71 -2.22 28.98
CA TYR A 216 -0.74 -2.04 28.87
C TYR A 216 -1.34 -2.78 27.66
N MET A 217 -0.51 -3.19 26.69
CA MET A 217 -0.93 -4.00 25.55
C MET A 217 -1.52 -5.34 25.95
N ALA A 218 -1.10 -5.92 27.07
CA ALA A 218 -1.71 -7.15 27.57
C ALA A 218 -3.18 -6.92 27.96
N LEU A 219 -3.50 -5.77 28.56
CA LEU A 219 -4.88 -5.41 28.90
C LEU A 219 -5.72 -5.19 27.64
N LEU A 220 -5.18 -4.45 26.67
CA LEU A 220 -5.86 -4.21 25.40
C LEU A 220 -6.14 -5.53 24.68
N TYR A 221 -5.14 -6.40 24.55
CA TYR A 221 -5.31 -7.73 23.97
C TYR A 221 -6.39 -8.54 24.70
N SER A 222 -6.33 -8.61 26.04
CA SER A 222 -7.28 -9.37 26.84
C SER A 222 -8.71 -8.86 26.66
N ILE A 223 -8.92 -7.54 26.61
CA ILE A 223 -10.24 -6.95 26.40
C ILE A 223 -10.78 -7.29 25.00
N GLU A 224 -9.94 -7.29 23.98
CA GLU A 224 -10.34 -7.62 22.60
C GLU A 224 -10.74 -9.08 22.42
N VAL A 225 -10.03 -9.99 23.11
CA VAL A 225 -10.32 -11.43 23.03
C VAL A 225 -11.48 -11.83 23.94
N PHE A 226 -11.76 -11.08 25.00
CA PHE A 226 -12.77 -11.39 26.02
C PHE A 226 -14.14 -11.81 25.44
N PRO A 227 -14.77 -11.04 24.51
CA PRO A 227 -16.06 -11.43 23.95
C PRO A 227 -16.06 -12.82 23.32
N SER A 228 -14.93 -13.20 22.70
CA SER A 228 -14.76 -14.46 21.98
C SER A 228 -14.36 -15.64 22.87
N VAL A 229 -13.97 -15.40 24.12
CA VAL A 229 -13.52 -16.47 25.04
C VAL A 229 -14.27 -16.54 26.36
N GLU A 230 -15.10 -15.56 26.73
CA GLU A 230 -15.79 -15.49 28.03
C GLU A 230 -16.51 -16.80 28.41
N LYS A 231 -17.10 -17.48 27.43
CA LYS A 231 -17.91 -18.69 27.62
C LYS A 231 -17.22 -19.96 27.14
N THR A 232 -15.92 -19.92 26.89
CA THR A 232 -15.16 -21.05 26.35
C THR A 232 -14.08 -21.51 27.31
N LYS A 233 -13.55 -22.72 27.09
CA LYS A 233 -12.39 -23.24 27.83
C LYS A 233 -11.11 -22.39 27.64
N ASP A 234 -11.10 -21.55 26.60
CA ASP A 234 -9.98 -20.70 26.24
C ASP A 234 -9.92 -19.43 27.13
N PHE A 235 -10.94 -19.18 27.97
CA PHE A 235 -11.01 -18.01 28.85
C PHE A 235 -9.77 -17.83 29.73
N GLN A 236 -9.37 -18.89 30.44
CA GLN A 236 -8.22 -18.83 31.34
C GLN A 236 -6.94 -18.48 30.56
N GLU A 237 -6.71 -19.19 29.46
CA GLU A 237 -5.47 -19.13 28.70
C GLU A 237 -5.25 -17.79 27.98
N TYR A 238 -6.32 -17.19 27.43
CA TYR A 238 -6.21 -16.02 26.56
C TYR A 238 -6.66 -14.73 27.22
N TYR A 239 -7.51 -14.79 28.25
CA TYR A 239 -7.94 -13.61 29.01
C TYR A 239 -7.22 -13.52 30.36
N THR A 240 -7.41 -14.49 31.25
CA THR A 240 -6.96 -14.40 32.65
C THR A 240 -5.44 -14.40 32.76
N ASP A 241 -4.76 -15.36 32.14
CA ASP A 241 -3.30 -15.52 32.22
C ASP A 241 -2.53 -14.34 31.60
N VAL A 242 -3.16 -13.64 30.65
CA VAL A 242 -2.57 -12.49 29.95
C VAL A 242 -2.80 -11.19 30.73
N SER A 243 -4.02 -10.95 31.22
CA SER A 243 -4.37 -9.70 31.90
C SER A 243 -3.90 -9.63 33.35
N THR A 244 -3.93 -10.74 34.08
CA THR A 244 -3.67 -10.79 35.54
C THR A 244 -2.32 -10.19 35.93
N PRO A 245 -1.19 -10.50 35.26
CA PRO A 245 0.11 -9.93 35.65
C PRO A 245 0.15 -8.39 35.60
N VAL A 246 -0.53 -7.78 34.62
CA VAL A 246 -0.57 -6.32 34.47
C VAL A 246 -1.56 -5.70 35.45
N ILE A 247 -2.70 -6.34 35.73
CA ILE A 247 -3.63 -5.92 36.79
C ILE A 247 -2.92 -5.92 38.14
N VAL A 248 -2.17 -6.97 38.48
CA VAL A 248 -1.38 -7.06 39.71
C VAL A 248 -0.34 -5.95 39.78
N GLN A 249 0.36 -5.68 38.66
CA GLN A 249 1.31 -4.56 38.59
C GLN A 249 0.63 -3.21 38.86
N PHE A 250 -0.55 -2.98 38.28
CA PHE A 250 -1.29 -1.73 38.48
C PHE A 250 -1.77 -1.59 39.93
N LYS A 251 -2.23 -2.66 40.57
CA LYS A 251 -2.57 -2.67 42.01
C LYS A 251 -1.36 -2.36 42.88
N GLU A 252 -0.20 -2.95 42.56
CA GLU A 252 1.04 -2.66 43.29
C GLU A 252 1.43 -1.19 43.19
N LEU A 253 1.25 -0.57 42.02
CA LEU A 253 1.44 0.87 41.84
C LEU A 253 0.46 1.70 42.68
N MET A 254 -0.81 1.27 42.80
CA MET A 254 -1.78 1.93 43.70
C MET A 254 -1.35 1.83 45.16
N PHE A 255 -0.90 0.66 45.62
CA PHE A 255 -0.38 0.47 46.98
C PHE A 255 0.85 1.35 47.27
N GLN A 256 1.64 1.65 46.24
CA GLN A 256 2.81 2.54 46.34
C GLN A 256 2.48 4.02 46.09
N ASN A 257 1.20 4.37 45.95
CA ASN A 257 0.72 5.71 45.65
C ASN A 257 1.26 6.31 44.33
N GLN A 258 1.52 5.46 43.33
CA GLN A 258 2.06 5.84 42.01
C GLN A 258 1.02 5.70 40.90
N TYR A 259 0.25 6.76 40.63
CA TYR A 259 -0.90 6.71 39.71
C TYR A 259 -0.58 7.11 38.26
N THR A 260 0.63 7.61 37.98
CA THR A 260 1.01 8.18 36.67
C THR A 260 0.73 7.25 35.49
N LYS A 261 1.02 5.94 35.62
CA LYS A 261 0.77 4.96 34.55
C LYS A 261 -0.71 4.66 34.35
N ILE A 262 -1.50 4.66 35.43
CA ILE A 262 -2.94 4.40 35.40
C ILE A 262 -3.64 5.57 34.70
N PHE A 263 -3.31 6.81 35.07
CA PHE A 263 -3.83 8.01 34.41
C PHE A 263 -3.41 8.11 32.96
N TRP A 264 -2.16 7.71 32.64
CA TRP A 264 -1.74 7.64 31.25
C TRP A 264 -2.60 6.65 30.45
N PHE A 265 -2.88 5.46 31.00
CA PHE A 265 -3.71 4.46 30.31
C PHE A 265 -5.16 4.94 30.15
N GLU A 266 -5.77 5.53 31.18
CA GLU A 266 -7.13 6.10 31.11
C GLU A 266 -7.24 7.19 30.05
N LYS A 267 -6.26 8.10 30.00
CA LYS A 267 -6.22 9.18 29.02
C LYS A 267 -6.11 8.70 27.58
N HIS A 268 -5.34 7.65 27.33
CA HIS A 268 -5.05 7.19 25.96
C HIS A 268 -6.01 6.11 25.48
N PHE A 269 -6.63 5.35 26.40
CA PHE A 269 -7.53 4.24 26.09
C PHE A 269 -8.76 4.26 27.01
N PRO A 270 -9.58 5.33 26.96
CA PRO A 270 -10.67 5.51 27.90
C PRO A 270 -11.68 4.35 27.87
N ASP A 271 -12.09 3.90 26.68
CA ASP A 271 -13.07 2.82 26.53
C ASP A 271 -12.56 1.48 27.09
N TYR A 272 -11.26 1.21 26.92
CA TYR A 272 -10.64 0.02 27.50
C TYR A 272 -10.50 0.17 29.01
N PHE A 273 -10.15 1.35 29.50
CA PHE A 273 -10.01 1.59 30.93
C PHE A 273 -11.32 1.31 31.68
N ALA A 274 -12.47 1.72 31.13
CA ALA A 274 -13.79 1.41 31.67
C ALA A 274 -13.98 -0.09 31.96
N LEU A 275 -13.50 -0.95 31.06
CA LEU A 275 -13.59 -2.41 31.19
C LEU A 275 -12.58 -3.00 32.18
N VAL A 276 -11.48 -2.30 32.47
CA VAL A 276 -10.45 -2.76 33.44
C VAL A 276 -10.76 -2.31 34.88
N ILE A 277 -11.53 -1.23 35.07
CA ILE A 277 -11.89 -0.71 36.40
C ILE A 277 -12.40 -1.82 37.35
N PRO A 278 -13.32 -2.71 36.95
CA PRO A 278 -13.78 -3.80 37.82
C PRO A 278 -12.61 -4.65 38.34
N SER A 279 -11.74 -5.13 37.47
CA SER A 279 -10.60 -5.98 37.83
C SER A 279 -9.55 -5.26 38.68
N LEU A 280 -9.35 -3.97 38.43
CA LEU A 280 -8.43 -3.11 39.20
C LEU A 280 -8.91 -2.84 40.62
N THR A 281 -10.22 -2.83 40.83
CA THR A 281 -10.85 -2.44 42.10
C THR A 281 -11.35 -3.62 42.93
N VAL A 282 -11.07 -4.86 42.53
CA VAL A 282 -11.26 -6.02 43.41
C VAL A 282 -10.12 -6.08 44.43
N PHE A 283 -10.39 -5.79 45.70
CA PHE A 283 -9.40 -5.92 46.77
C PHE A 283 -9.82 -7.01 47.76
N SER A 284 -8.86 -7.75 48.28
CA SER A 284 -9.10 -8.55 49.49
C SER A 284 -9.21 -7.63 50.71
N ARG A 285 -9.84 -8.11 51.79
CA ARG A 285 -9.94 -7.34 53.05
C ARG A 285 -8.58 -6.86 53.55
N ASN A 286 -7.54 -7.69 53.43
CA ASN A 286 -6.19 -7.34 53.87
C ASN A 286 -5.53 -6.27 52.98
N GLU A 287 -5.73 -6.36 51.65
CA GLU A 287 -5.25 -5.33 50.73
C GLU A 287 -5.94 -3.99 51.00
N TRP A 288 -7.27 -4.02 51.16
CA TRP A 288 -8.08 -2.83 51.41
C TRP A 288 -7.72 -2.14 52.72
N THR A 289 -7.59 -2.90 53.81
CA THR A 289 -7.45 -2.32 55.16
C THR A 289 -6.00 -2.06 55.57
N LYS A 290 -5.02 -2.78 55.02
CA LYS A 290 -3.62 -2.69 55.47
C LYS A 290 -2.62 -2.21 54.43
N ARG A 291 -2.87 -2.44 53.13
CA ARG A 291 -1.89 -2.12 52.07
C ARG A 291 -2.25 -0.85 51.31
N LEU A 292 -3.54 -0.62 51.10
CA LEU A 292 -4.04 0.49 50.31
C LEU A 292 -4.27 1.74 51.17
N ASP A 293 -3.68 2.85 50.77
CA ASP A 293 -4.04 4.16 51.31
C ASP A 293 -5.35 4.63 50.65
N GLN A 294 -6.45 4.34 51.33
CA GLN A 294 -7.80 4.61 50.83
C GLN A 294 -8.05 6.12 50.63
N LYS A 295 -7.49 6.98 51.49
CA LYS A 295 -7.61 8.44 51.37
C LYS A 295 -6.89 8.93 50.13
N GLN A 296 -5.68 8.41 49.89
CA GLN A 296 -4.93 8.76 48.68
C GLN A 296 -5.62 8.23 47.43
N LEU A 297 -6.10 6.98 47.41
CA LEU A 297 -6.85 6.45 46.27
C LEU A 297 -8.05 7.35 45.92
N TYR A 298 -8.83 7.74 46.92
CA TYR A 298 -9.97 8.64 46.75
C TYR A 298 -9.58 10.00 46.15
N ALA A 299 -8.51 10.62 46.67
CA ALA A 299 -8.00 11.88 46.13
C ALA A 299 -7.54 11.74 44.68
N GLN A 300 -6.97 10.58 44.33
CA GLN A 300 -6.41 10.31 43.01
C GLN A 300 -7.49 10.07 41.95
N VAL A 301 -8.65 9.52 42.31
CA VAL A 301 -9.79 9.38 41.38
C VAL A 301 -10.21 10.72 40.77
N ASN A 302 -10.12 11.84 41.50
CA ASN A 302 -10.45 13.17 40.98
C ASN A 302 -9.60 13.60 39.77
N PHE A 303 -8.42 13.01 39.57
CA PHE A 303 -7.53 13.34 38.46
C PHE A 303 -7.80 12.55 37.18
N LEU A 304 -8.76 11.61 37.19
CA LEU A 304 -9.20 10.94 35.97
C LEU A 304 -9.93 11.93 35.05
N GLU A 305 -9.64 11.85 33.75
CA GLU A 305 -10.13 12.82 32.77
C GLU A 305 -11.63 12.61 32.49
N SER A 306 -12.05 11.35 32.35
CA SER A 306 -13.46 10.99 32.14
C SER A 306 -14.30 11.10 33.42
N LEU A 307 -15.45 11.76 33.31
CA LEU A 307 -16.46 11.82 34.37
C LEU A 307 -17.01 10.42 34.69
N SER A 308 -17.28 9.62 33.65
CA SER A 308 -17.80 8.26 33.82
C SER A 308 -16.83 7.36 34.59
N HIS A 309 -15.52 7.45 34.30
CA HIS A 309 -14.51 6.68 35.05
C HIS A 309 -14.42 7.10 36.52
N ARG A 310 -14.56 8.40 36.81
CA ARG A 310 -14.61 8.91 38.19
C ARG A 310 -15.77 8.30 38.96
N ILE A 311 -16.97 8.35 38.37
CA ILE A 311 -18.18 7.78 38.97
C ILE A 311 -18.02 6.29 39.22
N THR A 312 -17.59 5.51 38.23
CA THR A 312 -17.41 4.05 38.38
C THR A 312 -16.35 3.71 39.42
N MET A 313 -15.21 4.41 39.44
CA MET A 313 -14.17 4.20 40.46
C MET A 313 -14.69 4.54 41.85
N TYR A 314 -15.46 5.61 42.01
CA TYR A 314 -16.07 5.97 43.29
C TYR A 314 -17.08 4.95 43.76
N GLN A 315 -17.96 4.46 42.88
CA GLN A 315 -18.87 3.37 43.20
C GLN A 315 -18.10 2.14 43.71
N ARG A 316 -17.03 1.75 43.03
CA ARG A 316 -16.20 0.61 43.45
C ARG A 316 -15.50 0.83 44.79
N ILE A 317 -15.04 2.04 45.09
CA ILE A 317 -14.45 2.35 46.40
C ILE A 317 -15.52 2.25 47.50
N ILE A 318 -16.73 2.75 47.25
CA ILE A 318 -17.86 2.64 48.19
C ILE A 318 -18.17 1.16 48.44
N ASP A 319 -18.29 0.34 47.39
CA ASP A 319 -18.53 -1.10 47.50
C ASP A 319 -17.47 -1.78 48.38
N ASN A 320 -16.18 -1.53 48.11
CA ASN A 320 -15.09 -2.10 48.91
C ASN A 320 -15.11 -1.60 50.36
N THR A 321 -15.48 -0.33 50.59
CA THR A 321 -15.60 0.23 51.95
C THR A 321 -16.73 -0.44 52.73
N ILE A 322 -17.87 -0.68 52.09
CA ILE A 322 -19.01 -1.39 52.70
C ILE A 322 -18.63 -2.84 53.00
N ILE A 323 -18.02 -3.55 52.04
CA ILE A 323 -17.72 -4.99 52.17
C ILE A 323 -16.56 -5.24 53.15
N HIS A 324 -15.54 -4.38 53.17
CA HIS A 324 -14.29 -4.65 53.92
C HIS A 324 -14.02 -3.70 55.09
N GLY A 325 -14.59 -2.50 55.07
CA GLY A 325 -14.37 -1.44 56.06
C GLY A 325 -15.36 -1.45 57.23
N ILE A 326 -16.60 -1.90 57.02
CA ILE A 326 -17.62 -1.98 58.06
C ILE A 326 -17.53 -3.34 58.76
N GLY A 327 -17.12 -3.34 60.03
CA GLY A 327 -16.92 -4.55 60.82
C GLY A 327 -16.81 -4.22 62.31
N LYS A 328 -17.02 -5.23 63.18
CA LYS A 328 -17.20 -5.13 64.65
C LYS A 328 -16.18 -4.29 65.46
N ASP A 329 -15.10 -3.78 64.86
CA ASP A 329 -14.13 -2.88 65.50
C ASP A 329 -14.51 -1.40 65.30
N SER A 330 -14.73 -0.69 66.42
CA SER A 330 -15.26 0.68 66.46
C SER A 330 -14.39 1.75 65.79
N LYS A 331 -13.10 1.48 65.59
CA LYS A 331 -12.14 2.43 64.99
C LYS A 331 -12.21 2.43 63.46
N THR A 332 -12.34 1.24 62.84
CA THR A 332 -12.48 1.10 61.38
C THR A 332 -13.85 1.58 60.89
N ASP A 333 -14.89 1.43 61.70
CA ASP A 333 -16.23 1.94 61.40
C ASP A 333 -16.25 3.48 61.33
N LYS A 334 -15.52 4.17 62.21
CA LYS A 334 -15.48 5.64 62.22
C LYS A 334 -14.77 6.20 60.97
N GLU A 335 -13.65 5.59 60.57
CA GLU A 335 -12.91 5.98 59.36
C GLU A 335 -13.69 5.68 58.08
N ALA A 336 -14.42 4.56 58.03
CA ALA A 336 -15.32 4.22 56.93
C ALA A 336 -16.48 5.23 56.83
N GLN A 337 -17.09 5.61 57.95
CA GLN A 337 -18.17 6.61 57.98
C GLN A 337 -17.69 8.02 57.56
N GLU A 338 -16.49 8.44 57.98
CA GLU A 338 -15.91 9.71 57.53
C GLU A 338 -15.65 9.71 56.01
N MET A 339 -15.19 8.58 55.47
CA MET A 339 -14.97 8.44 54.03
C MET A 339 -16.29 8.48 53.26
N LEU A 340 -17.33 7.75 53.71
CA LEU A 340 -18.65 7.77 53.10
C LEU A 340 -19.29 9.17 53.13
N ARG A 341 -19.05 9.98 54.17
CA ARG A 341 -19.46 11.40 54.20
C ARG A 341 -18.70 12.24 53.17
N SER A 342 -17.39 12.04 53.04
CA SER A 342 -16.61 12.71 51.98
C SER A 342 -17.10 12.31 50.58
N PHE A 343 -17.53 11.07 50.40
CA PHE A 343 -18.14 10.57 49.16
C PHE A 343 -19.43 11.30 48.82
N ALA A 344 -20.35 11.44 49.78
CA ALA A 344 -21.60 12.18 49.56
C ALA A 344 -21.33 13.60 49.02
N ASN A 345 -20.39 14.33 49.63
CA ASN A 345 -20.01 15.67 49.17
C ASN A 345 -19.41 15.72 47.75
N GLN A 346 -18.83 14.63 47.24
CA GLN A 346 -18.35 14.57 45.84
C GLN A 346 -19.44 14.11 44.89
N VAL A 347 -20.35 13.24 45.32
CA VAL A 347 -21.55 12.88 44.55
C VAL A 347 -22.34 14.15 44.25
N ASP A 348 -22.57 15.01 45.24
CA ASP A 348 -23.26 16.31 45.05
C ASP A 348 -22.54 17.21 44.01
N LYS A 349 -21.19 17.20 44.00
CA LYS A 349 -20.38 17.96 43.02
C LYS A 349 -20.42 17.34 41.62
N LEU A 350 -20.45 16.01 41.53
CA LEU A 350 -20.55 15.28 40.27
C LEU A 350 -21.95 15.44 39.66
N GLU A 351 -22.98 15.45 40.50
CA GLU A 351 -24.38 15.71 40.11
C GLU A 351 -24.51 17.12 39.51
N SER A 352 -23.92 18.12 40.17
CA SER A 352 -23.84 19.49 39.65
C SER A 352 -23.10 19.59 38.30
N ALA A 353 -22.04 18.80 38.10
CA ALA A 353 -21.29 18.75 36.83
C ALA A 353 -22.00 17.95 35.72
N LEU A 354 -22.86 16.99 36.09
CA LEU A 354 -23.67 16.20 35.16
C LEU A 354 -24.85 17.02 34.63
N ASP A 355 -25.43 17.88 35.46
CA ASP A 355 -26.48 18.83 35.05
C ASP A 355 -25.98 19.88 34.05
N GLU A 356 -24.71 20.30 34.14
CA GLU A 356 -24.06 21.16 33.13
C GLU A 356 -23.78 20.43 31.81
N ALA A 357 -23.58 19.11 31.82
CA ALA A 357 -23.28 18.30 30.63
C ALA A 357 -24.54 17.89 29.83
N ASN A 358 -25.72 17.88 30.45
CA ASN A 358 -27.00 17.51 29.84
C ASN A 358 -27.58 18.57 28.87
N GLN A 359 -26.85 19.62 28.52
CA GLN A 359 -27.24 20.60 27.50
C GLN A 359 -26.91 20.20 26.04
N CYS A 360 -26.31 19.03 25.81
CA CYS A 360 -26.05 18.51 24.46
C CYS A 360 -27.03 17.39 24.08
N VAL A 361 -28.29 17.76 23.81
CA VAL A 361 -29.27 16.90 23.14
C VAL A 361 -28.99 16.95 21.64
N ILE A 362 -28.48 15.86 21.06
CA ILE A 362 -28.47 15.70 19.61
C ILE A 362 -29.90 15.35 19.19
N GLN A 363 -30.64 16.34 18.69
CA GLN A 363 -31.89 16.10 17.97
C GLN A 363 -31.56 15.57 16.57
N VAL A 364 -31.82 14.29 16.34
CA VAL A 364 -31.89 13.74 14.98
C VAL A 364 -33.23 14.17 14.40
N LYS A 365 -33.21 15.04 13.40
CA LYS A 365 -34.43 15.47 12.69
C LYS A 365 -34.85 14.36 11.72
N ASN A 366 -36.16 14.14 11.61
CA ASN A 366 -36.75 13.17 10.67
C ASN A 366 -36.37 13.41 9.19
N GLU A 367 -35.87 14.60 8.86
CA GLU A 367 -35.39 14.97 7.53
C GLU A 367 -34.10 14.20 7.15
N ASP A 368 -33.26 13.81 8.12
CA ASP A 368 -32.03 13.06 7.88
C ASP A 368 -32.29 11.56 7.60
N LEU A 369 -33.45 11.03 8.00
CA LEU A 369 -33.88 9.66 7.71
C LEU A 369 -34.60 9.52 6.35
N GLN A 370 -35.18 10.60 5.82
CA GLN A 370 -35.79 10.61 4.49
C GLN A 370 -34.75 10.62 3.36
N SER A 371 -33.58 11.23 3.59
CA SER A 371 -32.44 11.24 2.64
C SER A 371 -31.89 9.85 2.29
N LEU A 372 -32.09 8.84 3.14
CA LEU A 372 -31.66 7.45 2.91
C LEU A 372 -32.71 6.60 2.18
N THR A 373 -33.94 7.09 2.08
CA THR A 373 -35.07 6.37 1.46
C THR A 373 -35.22 6.75 -0.02
N ASP A 374 -34.80 7.95 -0.41
CA ASP A 374 -34.92 8.44 -1.80
C ASP A 374 -33.76 8.03 -2.74
N THR A 375 -32.77 7.27 -2.26
CA THR A 375 -31.66 6.75 -3.09
C THR A 375 -31.88 5.35 -3.66
N MET A 376 -33.07 4.77 -3.53
CA MET A 376 -33.42 3.42 -4.02
C MET A 376 -34.54 3.37 -5.07
N GLN A 377 -34.67 4.40 -5.91
CA GLN A 377 -35.54 4.33 -7.10
C GLN A 377 -34.89 4.94 -8.34
N THR A 378 -34.21 4.09 -9.12
CA THR A 378 -34.11 4.26 -10.57
C THR A 378 -34.22 2.90 -11.27
N ARG A 379 -35.42 2.60 -11.77
CA ARG A 379 -35.65 1.64 -12.86
C ARG A 379 -35.25 2.32 -14.16
N LEU A 380 -34.38 1.70 -14.95
CA LEU A 380 -34.25 1.94 -16.40
C LEU A 380 -34.07 0.59 -17.10
N GLU A 381 -34.86 0.41 -18.15
CA GLU A 381 -35.23 -0.86 -18.77
C GLU A 381 -34.27 -1.27 -19.91
N CYS A 382 -33.82 -2.54 -19.91
CA CYS A 382 -33.14 -3.20 -21.02
C CYS A 382 -34.09 -3.57 -22.17
N GLY A 383 -34.94 -2.65 -22.63
CA GLY A 383 -36.00 -2.93 -23.61
C GLY A 383 -35.90 -2.20 -24.96
N GLY A 384 -35.02 -1.19 -25.08
CA GLY A 384 -35.07 -0.22 -26.19
C GLY A 384 -33.93 -0.27 -27.22
N LEU A 385 -32.93 -1.16 -27.09
CA LEU A 385 -31.73 -1.13 -27.94
C LEU A 385 -31.47 -2.40 -28.76
N TRP A 386 -32.37 -3.38 -28.66
CA TRP A 386 -32.31 -4.62 -29.46
C TRP A 386 -33.35 -4.66 -30.57
N ASN A 387 -34.48 -3.95 -30.42
CA ASN A 387 -35.54 -3.89 -31.42
C ASN A 387 -35.20 -3.00 -32.63
N ASP A 388 -34.29 -2.03 -32.50
CA ASP A 388 -33.89 -1.15 -33.62
C ASP A 388 -32.82 -1.77 -34.55
N LEU A 389 -32.16 -2.87 -34.13
CA LEU A 389 -31.13 -3.54 -34.94
C LEU A 389 -31.74 -4.63 -35.85
N MET A 390 -32.84 -5.26 -35.43
CA MET A 390 -33.52 -6.31 -36.21
C MET A 390 -34.37 -5.77 -37.36
N VAL A 391 -34.82 -4.52 -37.27
CA VAL A 391 -35.64 -3.86 -38.31
C VAL A 391 -34.79 -3.50 -39.56
N HIS A 392 -33.47 -3.30 -39.41
CA HIS A 392 -32.58 -3.03 -40.55
C HIS A 392 -32.09 -4.28 -41.29
N PHE A 393 -32.19 -5.47 -40.70
CA PHE A 393 -31.74 -6.72 -41.34
C PHE A 393 -32.82 -7.36 -42.25
N HIS A 394 -34.10 -7.06 -42.00
CA HIS A 394 -35.22 -7.64 -42.75
C HIS A 394 -35.62 -6.85 -44.01
N TYR A 395 -35.11 -5.63 -44.21
CA TYR A 395 -35.47 -4.78 -45.38
C TYR A 395 -34.61 -4.98 -46.63
N THR A 396 -33.60 -5.87 -46.61
CA THR A 396 -32.72 -6.10 -47.78
C THR A 396 -32.81 -7.54 -48.31
N ARG A 397 -33.77 -8.33 -47.83
CA ARG A 397 -33.85 -9.77 -48.13
C ARG A 397 -35.27 -10.29 -48.33
N GLN A 398 -36.07 -9.63 -49.18
CA GLN A 398 -37.04 -10.28 -50.08
C GLN A 398 -37.96 -9.26 -50.76
N ASN A 399 -37.65 -8.97 -52.02
CA ASN A 399 -38.67 -9.00 -53.07
C ASN A 399 -38.02 -9.61 -54.32
N LEU A 400 -38.06 -10.94 -54.37
CA LEU A 400 -38.48 -11.64 -55.59
C LEU A 400 -39.85 -11.04 -55.96
N THR A 401 -40.28 -10.86 -57.21
CA THR A 401 -40.31 -11.87 -58.28
C THR A 401 -40.89 -11.19 -59.53
N ASP A 402 -40.64 -11.83 -60.67
CA ASP A 402 -41.52 -11.94 -61.83
C ASP A 402 -41.53 -10.88 -62.96
N CYS A 403 -41.04 -11.41 -64.09
CA CYS A 403 -41.67 -11.38 -65.41
C CYS A 403 -41.73 -10.05 -66.15
N ARG A 404 -40.74 -9.85 -67.05
CA ARG A 404 -40.90 -10.06 -68.51
C ARG A 404 -39.81 -9.32 -69.28
N ALA A 405 -39.02 -10.08 -70.02
CA ALA A 405 -38.75 -9.94 -71.47
C ALA A 405 -37.46 -10.75 -71.74
N ARG A 406 -37.51 -11.98 -72.32
CA ARG A 406 -37.65 -12.27 -73.77
C ARG A 406 -36.78 -11.33 -74.61
N ASP A 407 -35.87 -11.76 -75.50
CA ASP A 407 -35.85 -12.94 -76.36
C ASP A 407 -34.45 -13.17 -76.98
N GLY A 408 -34.22 -14.42 -77.44
CA GLY A 408 -33.40 -14.79 -78.61
C GLY A 408 -31.94 -15.21 -78.33
N THR A 409 -31.34 -16.25 -78.92
CA THR A 409 -31.69 -17.27 -79.94
C THR A 409 -30.53 -18.28 -79.98
N VAL A 410 -30.81 -19.56 -80.22
CA VAL A 410 -29.81 -20.64 -80.35
C VAL A 410 -29.48 -20.90 -81.83
N SER A 411 -28.20 -21.04 -82.19
CA SER A 411 -27.76 -21.70 -83.42
C SER A 411 -26.28 -22.13 -83.36
N ARG A 412 -25.99 -23.37 -83.79
CA ARG A 412 -24.67 -23.95 -84.13
C ARG A 412 -24.93 -25.23 -84.95
N PRO A 413 -23.96 -25.83 -85.66
CA PRO A 413 -22.93 -25.33 -86.61
C PRO A 413 -22.97 -26.13 -87.95
N GLU A 414 -22.10 -25.87 -88.95
CA GLU A 414 -20.91 -26.69 -89.37
C GLU A 414 -20.38 -26.22 -90.77
N PRO A 415 -19.22 -26.67 -91.33
CA PRO A 415 -17.86 -26.88 -90.77
C PRO A 415 -16.70 -26.41 -91.71
N SER A 416 -15.46 -26.29 -91.19
CA SER A 416 -14.20 -26.89 -91.73
C SER A 416 -12.88 -26.26 -91.17
N SER A 417 -12.60 -26.47 -89.88
CA SER A 417 -11.23 -26.50 -89.29
C SER A 417 -11.20 -27.30 -87.96
N THR A 418 -12.24 -28.11 -87.76
CA THR A 418 -12.85 -28.39 -86.46
C THR A 418 -11.95 -29.20 -85.53
N PHE A 419 -11.05 -30.03 -86.05
CA PHE A 419 -10.21 -30.88 -85.20
C PHE A 419 -9.11 -30.11 -84.44
N CYS A 420 -8.41 -29.18 -85.10
CA CYS A 420 -7.37 -28.39 -84.45
C CYS A 420 -7.97 -27.31 -83.54
N GLN A 421 -9.10 -26.72 -83.92
CA GLN A 421 -9.82 -25.76 -83.07
C GLN A 421 -10.40 -26.41 -81.82
N ILE A 422 -10.97 -27.63 -81.93
CA ILE A 422 -11.47 -28.39 -80.78
C ILE A 422 -10.32 -28.76 -79.85
N LEU A 423 -9.17 -29.22 -80.37
CA LEU A 423 -8.02 -29.51 -79.53
C LEU A 423 -7.51 -28.25 -78.81
N LEU A 424 -7.36 -27.13 -79.53
CA LEU A 424 -6.95 -25.85 -78.94
C LEU A 424 -7.96 -25.32 -77.91
N ASP A 425 -9.25 -25.40 -78.19
CA ASP A 425 -10.30 -24.98 -77.26
C ASP A 425 -10.38 -25.91 -76.04
N ASP A 426 -10.14 -27.21 -76.20
CA ASP A 426 -10.11 -28.18 -75.10
C ASP A 426 -8.85 -28.00 -74.24
N THR A 427 -7.68 -27.78 -74.86
CA THR A 427 -6.45 -27.46 -74.11
C THR A 427 -6.58 -26.11 -73.41
N LYS A 428 -7.18 -25.10 -74.06
CA LYS A 428 -7.45 -23.79 -73.46
C LYS A 428 -8.44 -23.90 -72.29
N ARG A 429 -9.49 -24.72 -72.43
CA ARG A 429 -10.43 -25.01 -71.32
C ARG A 429 -9.75 -25.76 -70.18
N GLN A 430 -8.88 -26.72 -70.46
CA GLN A 430 -8.13 -27.43 -69.43
C GLN A 430 -7.13 -26.51 -68.71
N VAL A 431 -6.44 -25.64 -69.44
CA VAL A 431 -5.54 -24.62 -68.86
C VAL A 431 -6.35 -23.60 -68.04
N ASP A 432 -7.49 -23.13 -68.53
CA ASP A 432 -8.37 -22.23 -67.79
C ASP A 432 -8.98 -22.89 -66.54
N GLN A 433 -9.34 -24.18 -66.62
CA GLN A 433 -9.81 -24.95 -65.46
C GLN A 433 -8.71 -25.17 -64.43
N GLN A 434 -7.48 -25.48 -64.87
CA GLN A 434 -6.33 -25.58 -63.97
C GLN A 434 -5.97 -24.23 -63.36
N HIS A 435 -6.01 -23.12 -64.11
CA HIS A 435 -5.83 -21.77 -63.58
C HIS A 435 -6.89 -21.39 -62.56
N ARG A 436 -8.17 -21.70 -62.80
CA ARG A 436 -9.24 -21.43 -61.83
C ARG A 436 -9.09 -22.29 -60.57
N LYS A 437 -8.69 -23.55 -60.73
CA LYS A 437 -8.47 -24.46 -59.59
C LYS A 437 -7.27 -24.01 -58.76
N LEU A 438 -6.13 -23.73 -59.39
CA LEU A 438 -4.92 -23.26 -58.73
C LEU A 438 -5.12 -21.87 -58.10
N GLY A 439 -5.79 -20.96 -58.83
CA GLY A 439 -6.17 -19.63 -58.32
C GLY A 439 -7.09 -19.72 -57.11
N GLY A 440 -8.11 -20.60 -57.16
CA GLY A 440 -9.01 -20.84 -56.03
C GLY A 440 -8.31 -21.46 -54.81
N GLU A 441 -7.46 -22.48 -55.01
CA GLU A 441 -6.67 -23.09 -53.94
C GLU A 441 -5.69 -22.09 -53.30
N MET A 442 -5.08 -21.22 -54.11
CA MET A 442 -4.22 -20.15 -53.62
C MET A 442 -4.98 -19.07 -52.88
N ASP A 443 -6.09 -18.58 -53.42
CA ASP A 443 -6.93 -17.57 -52.77
C ASP A 443 -7.42 -18.09 -51.42
N GLN A 444 -7.78 -19.37 -51.34
CA GLN A 444 -8.16 -20.02 -50.09
C GLN A 444 -7.01 -20.05 -49.08
N LYS A 445 -5.80 -20.48 -49.47
CA LYS A 445 -4.61 -20.43 -48.60
C LYS A 445 -4.24 -19.02 -48.17
N LEU A 446 -4.39 -18.05 -49.06
CA LEU A 446 -4.07 -16.64 -48.80
C LEU A 446 -5.11 -16.01 -47.86
N GLN A 447 -6.38 -16.42 -47.95
CA GLN A 447 -7.42 -16.07 -46.98
C GLN A 447 -7.17 -16.70 -45.60
N GLU A 448 -6.78 -17.97 -45.55
CA GLU A 448 -6.41 -18.66 -44.30
C GLU A 448 -5.25 -17.94 -43.61
N ILE A 449 -4.15 -17.66 -44.33
CA ILE A 449 -3.02 -16.91 -43.75
C ILE A 449 -3.42 -15.50 -43.31
N ARG A 450 -4.24 -14.79 -44.09
CA ARG A 450 -4.73 -13.45 -43.69
C ARG A 450 -5.61 -13.49 -42.46
N ARG A 451 -6.33 -14.59 -42.22
CA ARG A 451 -7.10 -14.80 -40.99
C ARG A 451 -6.14 -15.07 -39.83
N ASP A 452 -5.20 -16.00 -40.00
CA ASP A 452 -4.26 -16.38 -38.95
C ASP A 452 -3.36 -15.20 -38.54
N VAL A 453 -2.88 -14.39 -39.49
CA VAL A 453 -2.14 -13.15 -39.21
C VAL A 453 -2.99 -12.14 -38.43
N ARG A 454 -4.29 -12.01 -38.75
CA ARG A 454 -5.19 -11.12 -38.00
C ARG A 454 -5.45 -11.62 -36.58
N GLU A 455 -5.63 -12.92 -36.39
CA GLU A 455 -5.77 -13.55 -35.07
C GLU A 455 -4.50 -13.38 -34.23
N HIS A 456 -3.33 -13.55 -34.82
CA HIS A 456 -2.05 -13.30 -34.13
C HIS A 456 -1.86 -11.82 -33.79
N GLN A 457 -2.25 -10.89 -34.67
CA GLN A 457 -2.18 -9.46 -34.40
C GLN A 457 -3.10 -9.03 -33.25
N SER A 458 -4.35 -9.51 -33.23
CA SER A 458 -5.27 -9.20 -32.13
C SER A 458 -4.78 -9.77 -30.80
N ALA A 459 -4.31 -11.03 -30.80
CA ALA A 459 -3.76 -11.66 -29.61
C ALA A 459 -2.49 -10.94 -29.09
N THR A 460 -1.63 -10.45 -29.99
CA THR A 460 -0.43 -9.67 -29.62
C THR A 460 -0.81 -8.32 -29.00
N ALA A 461 -1.80 -7.63 -29.57
CA ALA A 461 -2.29 -6.36 -29.01
C ALA A 461 -2.92 -6.57 -27.62
N GLU A 462 -3.67 -7.65 -27.42
CA GLU A 462 -4.24 -8.02 -26.13
C GLU A 462 -3.14 -8.33 -25.10
N LEU A 463 -2.10 -9.09 -25.48
CA LEU A 463 -0.94 -9.37 -24.63
C LEU A 463 -0.15 -8.12 -24.27
N GLN A 464 0.07 -7.20 -25.21
CA GLN A 464 0.72 -5.92 -24.94
C GLN A 464 -0.11 -5.06 -23.97
N SER A 465 -1.42 -5.03 -24.14
CA SER A 465 -2.35 -4.36 -23.21
C SER A 465 -2.28 -4.98 -21.81
N ASN A 466 -2.34 -6.31 -21.71
CA ASN A 466 -2.22 -7.03 -20.45
C ASN A 466 -0.88 -6.81 -19.75
N LEU A 467 0.24 -6.84 -20.50
CA LEU A 467 1.58 -6.53 -19.97
C LEU A 467 1.68 -5.09 -19.47
N THR A 468 1.06 -4.14 -20.18
CA THR A 468 1.04 -2.72 -19.77
C THR A 468 0.25 -2.57 -18.48
N ARG A 469 -0.93 -3.19 -18.38
CA ARG A 469 -1.76 -3.23 -17.17
C ARG A 469 -0.99 -3.83 -15.97
N MET A 470 -0.38 -5.00 -16.14
CA MET A 470 0.38 -5.64 -15.05
C MET A 470 1.57 -4.80 -14.59
N ARG A 471 2.28 -4.15 -15.53
CA ARG A 471 3.37 -3.22 -15.18
C ARG A 471 2.86 -2.02 -14.39
N GLU A 472 1.69 -1.47 -14.72
CA GLU A 472 1.06 -0.38 -13.98
C GLU A 472 0.61 -0.80 -12.58
N GLU A 473 -0.03 -1.97 -12.46
CA GLU A 473 -0.44 -2.56 -11.19
C GLU A 473 0.77 -2.80 -10.28
N ARG A 474 1.85 -3.36 -10.82
CA ARG A 474 3.10 -3.57 -10.09
C ARG A 474 3.74 -2.25 -9.63
N ARG A 475 3.75 -1.21 -10.47
CA ARG A 475 4.23 0.13 -10.07
C ARG A 475 3.38 0.73 -8.96
N LYS A 476 2.05 0.61 -9.05
CA LYS A 476 1.12 1.04 -8.00
C LYS A 476 1.42 0.31 -6.69
N LEU A 477 1.65 -0.99 -6.75
CA LEU A 477 1.95 -1.81 -5.57
C LEU A 477 3.31 -1.48 -4.94
N HIS A 478 4.34 -1.22 -5.74
CA HIS A 478 5.62 -0.70 -5.23
C HIS A 478 5.46 0.66 -4.54
N LEU A 479 4.63 1.55 -5.09
CA LEU A 479 4.30 2.82 -4.45
C LEU A 479 3.58 2.59 -3.12
N GLU A 480 2.58 1.72 -3.08
CA GLU A 480 1.88 1.41 -1.83
C GLU A 480 2.79 0.79 -0.76
N LEU A 481 3.70 -0.09 -1.17
CA LEU A 481 4.73 -0.66 -0.30
C LEU A 481 5.72 0.39 0.21
N LEU A 482 6.13 1.34 -0.64
CA LEU A 482 6.93 2.50 -0.22
C LEU A 482 6.21 3.26 0.90
N LEU A 483 4.95 3.65 0.67
CA LEU A 483 4.19 4.45 1.64
C LEU A 483 3.95 3.69 2.95
N ALA A 484 3.65 2.39 2.88
CA ALA A 484 3.46 1.57 4.07
C ALA A 484 4.75 1.40 4.88
N ASN A 485 5.89 1.16 4.22
CA ASN A 485 7.19 1.06 4.90
C ASN A 485 7.64 2.39 5.52
N ILE A 486 7.30 3.53 4.90
CA ILE A 486 7.44 4.85 5.55
C ILE A 486 6.54 4.92 6.79
N GLY A 487 5.28 4.50 6.69
CA GLY A 487 4.33 4.48 7.82
C GLY A 487 4.85 3.69 9.02
N VAL A 488 5.40 2.48 8.80
CA VAL A 488 5.97 1.61 9.84
C VAL A 488 7.34 2.11 10.35
N GLY A 489 8.02 2.96 9.59
CA GLY A 489 9.37 3.43 9.92
C GLY A 489 10.49 2.47 9.52
N ASP A 490 10.24 1.53 8.60
CA ASP A 490 11.30 0.79 7.92
C ASP A 490 11.87 1.64 6.77
N SER A 491 12.65 2.66 7.14
CA SER A 491 13.29 3.56 6.20
C SER A 491 14.28 2.86 5.26
N GLY A 492 14.76 1.64 5.60
CA GLY A 492 15.61 0.84 4.73
C GLY A 492 14.84 0.21 3.58
N GLN A 493 13.73 -0.47 3.89
CA GLN A 493 12.86 -1.05 2.86
C GLN A 493 12.13 0.04 2.06
N ALA A 494 11.70 1.12 2.72
CA ALA A 494 11.15 2.29 2.03
C ALA A 494 12.13 2.84 0.98
N LEU A 495 13.43 2.94 1.28
CA LEU A 495 14.42 3.40 0.31
C LEU A 495 14.51 2.47 -0.92
N ARG A 496 14.42 1.15 -0.72
CA ARG A 496 14.44 0.17 -1.82
C ARG A 496 13.22 0.34 -2.73
N TYR A 497 12.02 0.46 -2.17
CA TYR A 497 10.82 0.69 -2.97
C TYR A 497 10.81 2.07 -3.62
N TYR A 498 11.35 3.09 -2.94
CA TYR A 498 11.54 4.41 -3.54
C TYR A 498 12.40 4.32 -4.81
N GLN A 499 13.54 3.62 -4.75
CA GLN A 499 14.39 3.36 -5.91
C GLN A 499 13.61 2.64 -7.02
N LEU A 500 12.86 1.59 -6.71
CA LEU A 500 12.05 0.85 -7.69
C LEU A 500 10.96 1.70 -8.34
N VAL A 501 10.34 2.63 -7.61
CA VAL A 501 9.32 3.56 -8.15
C VAL A 501 9.96 4.64 -9.02
N THR A 502 11.18 5.07 -8.71
CA THR A 502 11.89 6.11 -9.48
C THR A 502 12.70 5.56 -10.65
N ASN A 503 13.06 4.28 -10.62
CA ASN A 503 13.84 3.63 -11.69
C ASN A 503 13.03 3.59 -13.00
N GLY A 504 13.61 4.10 -14.09
CA GLY A 504 12.96 4.16 -15.41
C GLY A 504 12.09 5.40 -15.65
N THR A 505 12.07 6.36 -14.72
CA THR A 505 11.52 7.71 -14.92
C THR A 505 12.64 8.74 -14.90
N SER A 506 12.47 9.89 -15.57
CA SER A 506 13.47 10.98 -15.65
C SER A 506 13.72 11.72 -14.31
N GLY A 507 13.54 11.02 -13.19
CA GLY A 507 13.62 11.54 -11.83
C GLY A 507 12.29 11.43 -11.08
N PRO A 508 12.31 11.61 -9.75
CA PRO A 508 11.12 11.56 -8.93
C PRO A 508 10.20 12.75 -9.29
N SER A 509 8.96 12.48 -9.67
CA SER A 509 7.99 13.53 -9.99
C SER A 509 7.55 14.29 -8.74
N GLU A 510 7.19 15.57 -8.90
CA GLU A 510 6.60 16.35 -7.81
C GLU A 510 5.34 15.69 -7.23
N ARG A 511 4.58 14.99 -8.09
CA ARG A 511 3.42 14.19 -7.70
C ARG A 511 3.78 13.09 -6.71
N LEU A 512 4.90 12.38 -6.90
CA LEU A 512 5.37 11.35 -5.98
C LEU A 512 5.66 11.92 -4.60
N TYR A 513 6.37 13.06 -4.52
CA TYR A 513 6.68 13.70 -3.23
C TYR A 513 5.43 14.18 -2.50
N LYS A 514 4.46 14.76 -3.24
CA LYS A 514 3.15 15.12 -2.66
C LYS A 514 2.45 13.89 -2.09
N THR A 515 2.42 12.77 -2.83
CA THR A 515 1.82 11.52 -2.35
C THR A 515 2.50 10.99 -1.08
N ILE A 516 3.84 11.00 -1.03
CA ILE A 516 4.61 10.57 0.15
C ILE A 516 4.28 11.40 1.39
N VAL A 517 4.23 12.73 1.25
CA VAL A 517 3.89 13.59 2.39
C VAL A 517 2.42 13.39 2.77
N GLN A 518 1.49 13.42 1.81
CA GLN A 518 0.08 13.25 2.08
C GLN A 518 -0.27 11.93 2.77
N SER A 519 0.41 10.83 2.44
CA SER A 519 0.13 9.51 3.04
C SER A 519 0.35 9.50 4.56
N VAL A 520 1.29 10.30 5.07
CA VAL A 520 1.55 10.45 6.51
C VAL A 520 0.38 11.14 7.23
N TYR A 521 -0.38 11.95 6.50
CA TYR A 521 -1.47 12.76 7.01
C TYR A 521 -2.87 12.20 6.71
N ARG A 522 -2.96 11.09 5.96
CA ARG A 522 -4.26 10.44 5.64
C ARG A 522 -4.96 9.89 6.89
N GLU A 523 -4.20 9.48 7.90
CA GLU A 523 -4.74 8.87 9.12
C GLU A 523 -4.36 9.68 10.36
N ALA A 524 -5.35 9.93 11.22
CA ALA A 524 -5.16 10.74 12.43
C ALA A 524 -4.35 10.00 13.51
N MET A 525 -4.38 8.67 13.53
CA MET A 525 -3.69 7.87 14.54
C MET A 525 -2.16 7.90 14.36
N HIS A 526 -1.45 8.09 15.47
CA HIS A 526 0.02 8.11 15.54
C HIS A 526 0.69 9.08 14.56
N GLN A 527 0.00 10.15 14.18
CA GLN A 527 0.45 11.09 13.14
C GLN A 527 1.85 11.65 13.40
N ASN A 528 2.21 11.98 14.65
CA ASN A 528 3.55 12.47 14.99
C ASN A 528 4.64 11.41 14.79
N GLN A 529 4.35 10.14 15.12
CA GLN A 529 5.28 9.03 14.87
C GLN A 529 5.50 8.82 13.37
N ARG A 530 4.45 8.93 12.56
CA ARG A 530 4.56 8.81 11.10
C ARG A 530 5.36 9.96 10.48
N VAL A 531 5.21 11.18 11.00
CA VAL A 531 6.06 12.31 10.61
C VAL A 531 7.52 12.05 10.96
N GLU A 532 7.79 11.53 12.16
CA GLU A 532 9.14 11.11 12.55
C GLU A 532 9.71 10.03 11.62
N ASN A 533 8.92 9.00 11.29
CA ASN A 533 9.31 7.94 10.37
C ASN A 533 9.62 8.49 8.96
N LEU A 534 8.83 9.46 8.49
CA LEU A 534 9.07 10.15 7.22
C LEU A 534 10.37 10.96 7.26
N ILE A 535 10.65 11.68 8.35
CA ILE A 535 11.93 12.41 8.51
C ILE A 535 13.11 11.42 8.44
N GLU A 536 13.02 10.29 9.13
CA GLU A 536 14.05 9.24 9.07
C GLU A 536 14.21 8.62 7.67
N PHE A 537 13.13 8.47 6.91
CA PHE A 537 13.21 8.09 5.50
C PHE A 537 13.90 9.15 4.65
N ILE A 538 13.50 10.44 4.78
CA ILE A 538 14.08 11.55 4.01
C ILE A 538 15.60 11.61 4.21
N LYS A 539 16.09 11.43 5.44
CA LYS A 539 17.53 11.43 5.75
C LYS A 539 18.33 10.40 4.97
N ARG A 540 17.73 9.24 4.67
CA ARG A 540 18.36 8.14 3.92
C ARG A 540 18.43 8.37 2.41
N LEU A 541 17.69 9.34 1.88
CA LEU A 541 17.81 9.70 0.47
C LEU A 541 19.23 10.17 0.17
N SER A 542 19.74 9.88 -1.03
CA SER A 542 21.08 10.34 -1.44
C SER A 542 21.06 11.80 -1.93
N SER A 543 20.01 12.21 -2.64
CA SER A 543 19.90 13.55 -3.24
C SER A 543 19.46 14.61 -2.22
N SER A 544 20.29 15.65 -2.04
CA SER A 544 19.93 16.84 -1.25
C SER A 544 18.72 17.59 -1.81
N GLU A 545 18.56 17.60 -3.14
CA GLU A 545 17.40 18.25 -3.79
C GLU A 545 16.09 17.54 -3.42
N SER A 546 16.07 16.20 -3.49
CA SER A 546 14.93 15.38 -3.07
C SER A 546 14.58 15.61 -1.60
N LYS A 547 15.60 15.72 -0.74
CA LYS A 547 15.42 16.01 0.69
C LYS A 547 14.75 17.37 0.89
N LEU A 548 15.29 18.42 0.27
CA LEU A 548 14.78 19.78 0.40
C LEU A 548 13.35 19.91 -0.11
N LYS A 549 13.00 19.26 -1.23
CA LYS A 549 11.63 19.22 -1.77
C LYS A 549 10.65 18.53 -0.81
N LEU A 550 11.03 17.37 -0.25
CA LEU A 550 10.20 16.67 0.73
C LEU A 550 10.06 17.45 2.05
N TYR A 551 11.14 18.06 2.55
CA TYR A 551 11.06 18.91 3.75
C TYR A 551 10.20 20.15 3.51
N ALA A 552 10.22 20.75 2.32
CA ALA A 552 9.35 21.88 1.99
C ALA A 552 7.86 21.51 2.04
N LEU A 553 7.49 20.37 1.44
CA LEU A 553 6.12 19.86 1.49
C LEU A 553 5.70 19.47 2.91
N LEU A 554 6.58 18.80 3.66
CA LEU A 554 6.31 18.42 5.04
C LEU A 554 6.15 19.64 5.96
N LYS A 555 7.00 20.66 5.79
CA LYS A 555 6.87 21.93 6.52
C LYS A 555 5.50 22.56 6.31
N ALA A 556 5.02 22.60 5.07
CA ALA A 556 3.71 23.17 4.75
C ALA A 556 2.58 22.45 5.49
N GLU A 557 2.65 21.12 5.63
CA GLU A 557 1.66 20.35 6.38
C GLU A 557 1.77 20.53 7.91
N ILE A 558 2.98 20.67 8.45
CA ILE A 558 3.19 20.96 9.88
C ILE A 558 2.65 22.34 10.24
N LEU A 559 2.88 23.37 9.39
CA LEU A 559 2.40 24.73 9.64
C LEU A 559 0.87 24.84 9.68
N LYS A 560 0.15 24.01 8.90
CA LYS A 560 -1.32 23.92 8.96
C LYS A 560 -1.84 23.41 10.32
N ARG A 561 -0.98 22.81 11.14
CA ARG A 561 -1.37 22.08 12.36
C ARG A 561 -0.64 22.65 13.57
N GLY A 562 -1.28 23.60 14.26
CA GLY A 562 -0.70 24.31 15.42
C GLY A 562 -0.11 23.39 16.50
N LYS A 563 -0.76 22.25 16.79
CA LYS A 563 -0.23 21.25 17.75
C LYS A 563 1.10 20.65 17.29
N GLN A 564 1.29 20.38 15.99
CA GLN A 564 2.53 19.81 15.46
C GLN A 564 3.65 20.84 15.35
N LEU A 565 3.31 22.08 15.00
CA LEU A 565 4.26 23.20 15.02
C LEU A 565 4.89 23.36 16.40
N GLN A 566 4.10 23.15 17.44
CA GLN A 566 4.54 23.21 18.83
C GLN A 566 5.17 21.90 19.34
N HIS A 567 5.19 20.84 18.53
CA HIS A 567 5.67 19.52 18.93
C HIS A 567 7.10 19.26 18.45
N TYR A 568 7.74 18.22 18.98
CA TYR A 568 9.13 17.90 18.67
C TYR A 568 9.41 17.59 17.19
N VAL A 569 8.38 17.18 16.44
CA VAL A 569 8.52 16.84 15.01
C VAL A 569 8.90 18.06 14.17
N ALA A 570 8.44 19.25 14.56
CA ALA A 570 8.86 20.51 13.95
C ALA A 570 10.34 20.80 14.24
N ALA A 571 10.80 20.52 15.47
CA ALA A 571 12.22 20.64 15.83
C ALA A 571 13.09 19.69 15.00
N MET A 572 12.68 18.42 14.86
CA MET A 572 13.41 17.43 14.06
C MET A 572 13.58 17.88 12.61
N LEU A 573 12.49 18.30 11.95
CA LEU A 573 12.53 18.81 10.57
C LEU A 573 13.49 19.98 10.44
N ALA A 574 13.34 20.98 11.30
CA ALA A 574 14.11 22.21 11.19
C ALA A 574 15.61 21.98 11.48
N LEU A 575 15.93 21.10 12.43
CA LEU A 575 17.30 20.70 12.76
C LEU A 575 17.98 19.92 11.64
N ASP A 576 17.26 19.02 10.98
CA ASP A 576 17.79 18.28 9.84
C ASP A 576 18.02 19.18 8.63
N VAL A 577 17.07 20.07 8.33
CA VAL A 577 17.26 21.07 7.27
C VAL A 577 18.48 21.94 7.57
N ARG A 578 18.63 22.41 8.81
CA ARG A 578 19.77 23.23 9.23
C ARG A 578 21.11 22.51 8.99
N GLU A 579 21.20 21.23 9.34
CA GLU A 579 22.39 20.41 9.08
C GLU A 579 22.61 20.20 7.57
N LEU A 580 21.55 19.89 6.83
CA LEU A 580 21.62 19.71 5.38
C LEU A 580 22.17 20.96 4.67
N LEU A 581 21.77 22.14 5.11
CA LEU A 581 22.22 23.42 4.55
C LEU A 581 23.66 23.79 4.93
N GLN A 582 24.21 23.27 6.03
CA GLN A 582 25.61 23.55 6.40
C GLN A 582 26.61 23.07 5.33
N GLY A 583 26.30 21.97 4.65
CA GLY A 583 27.13 21.40 3.57
C GLY A 583 26.81 21.93 2.16
N GLN A 584 25.97 22.95 2.02
CA GLN A 584 25.55 23.48 0.71
C GLN A 584 26.21 24.84 0.39
N SER A 585 26.14 25.24 -0.89
CA SER A 585 26.60 26.57 -1.32
C SER A 585 25.79 27.69 -0.66
N ASP A 586 26.38 28.89 -0.55
CA ASP A 586 25.69 30.02 0.10
C ASP A 586 24.41 30.46 -0.63
N ASN A 587 24.33 30.25 -1.95
CA ASN A 587 23.11 30.49 -2.71
C ASN A 587 22.00 29.50 -2.30
N ALA A 588 22.31 28.20 -2.22
CA ALA A 588 21.38 27.18 -1.77
C ALA A 588 20.94 27.38 -0.32
N LYS A 589 21.85 27.85 0.55
CA LYS A 589 21.51 28.27 1.92
C LYS A 589 20.46 29.36 1.92
N ARG A 590 20.68 30.47 1.20
CA ARG A 590 19.73 31.60 1.13
C ARG A 590 18.38 31.17 0.57
N GLN A 591 18.38 30.35 -0.48
CA GLN A 591 17.15 29.87 -1.11
C GLN A 591 16.30 29.03 -0.16
N HIS A 592 16.92 28.18 0.66
CA HIS A 592 16.22 27.20 1.50
C HIS A 592 16.23 27.52 3.00
N GLU A 593 16.85 28.62 3.43
CA GLU A 593 16.94 29.02 4.84
C GLU A 593 15.55 29.12 5.48
N HIS A 594 14.59 29.62 4.71
CA HIS A 594 13.20 29.75 5.12
C HIS A 594 12.59 28.43 5.61
N LEU A 595 13.09 27.26 5.19
CA LEU A 595 12.57 25.96 5.62
C LEU A 595 12.81 25.66 7.11
N GLN A 596 13.89 26.19 7.69
CA GLN A 596 14.19 26.04 9.12
C GLN A 596 13.93 27.33 9.91
N LYS A 597 14.15 28.49 9.27
CA LYS A 597 14.01 29.81 9.88
C LYS A 597 12.58 30.03 10.37
N GLY A 598 12.43 30.64 11.54
CA GLY A 598 11.15 30.78 12.23
C GLY A 598 10.74 29.56 13.07
N ILE A 599 10.95 28.32 12.62
CA ILE A 599 10.63 27.13 13.45
C ILE A 599 11.64 26.99 14.58
N VAL A 600 12.95 26.97 14.26
CA VAL A 600 14.01 26.82 15.28
C VAL A 600 13.96 27.99 16.27
N GLU A 601 13.86 29.22 15.77
CA GLU A 601 13.86 30.42 16.60
C GLU A 601 12.67 30.47 17.57
N SER A 602 11.46 30.16 17.07
CA SER A 602 10.26 30.11 17.92
C SER A 602 10.35 29.01 18.96
N LEU A 603 10.88 27.85 18.58
CA LEU A 603 11.04 26.70 19.46
C LEU A 603 12.09 26.97 20.55
N GLU A 604 13.28 27.46 20.17
CA GLU A 604 14.35 27.81 21.10
C GLU A 604 13.90 28.91 22.07
N LYS A 605 13.23 29.96 21.58
CA LYS A 605 12.68 31.02 22.42
C LYS A 605 11.71 30.46 23.46
N ARG A 606 10.71 29.69 23.02
CA ARG A 606 9.71 29.07 23.90
C ARG A 606 10.36 28.19 24.97
N TRP A 607 11.32 27.35 24.60
CA TRP A 607 11.99 26.46 25.54
C TRP A 607 12.87 27.22 26.53
N LYS A 608 13.55 28.29 26.10
CA LYS A 608 14.27 29.19 27.00
C LYS A 608 13.33 29.86 28.00
N ASP A 609 12.19 30.37 27.54
CA ASP A 609 11.19 31.01 28.39
C ASP A 609 10.62 30.01 29.41
N GLN A 610 10.31 28.78 28.98
CA GLN A 610 9.87 27.70 29.86
C GLN A 610 10.91 27.32 30.92
N ILE A 611 12.19 27.24 30.54
CA ILE A 611 13.29 26.96 31.47
C ILE A 611 13.42 28.07 32.51
N VAL A 612 13.36 29.34 32.10
CA VAL A 612 13.41 30.48 33.02
C VAL A 612 12.21 30.48 33.97
N ALA A 613 11.04 30.05 33.49
CA ALA A 613 9.83 29.89 34.30
C ALA A 613 9.82 28.63 35.19
N GLY A 614 10.81 27.75 35.07
CA GLY A 614 10.90 26.50 35.85
C GLY A 614 10.06 25.33 35.31
N ASN A 615 9.51 25.45 34.11
CA ASN A 615 8.78 24.38 33.44
C ASN A 615 9.71 23.62 32.49
N TYR A 616 10.16 22.42 32.89
CA TYR A 616 11.12 21.64 32.09
C TYR A 616 10.48 20.50 31.29
N ARG A 617 9.17 20.28 31.44
CA ARG A 617 8.51 19.03 31.00
C ARG A 617 8.69 18.78 29.51
N GLU A 618 8.47 19.80 28.69
CA GLU A 618 8.53 19.69 27.24
C GLU A 618 9.96 19.42 26.74
N VAL A 619 10.93 20.21 27.20
CA VAL A 619 12.35 20.07 26.84
C VAL A 619 12.91 18.72 27.31
N ALA A 620 12.57 18.29 28.52
CA ALA A 620 12.99 17.00 29.06
C ALA A 620 12.37 15.82 28.29
N ALA A 621 11.09 15.92 27.90
CA ALA A 621 10.44 14.93 27.05
C ALA A 621 11.10 14.83 25.68
N PHE A 622 11.46 15.96 25.06
CA PHE A 622 12.21 15.95 23.81
C PHE A 622 13.60 15.34 23.97
N ALA A 623 14.33 15.71 25.02
CA ALA A 623 15.64 15.14 25.32
C ALA A 623 15.61 13.63 25.59
N ALA A 624 14.48 13.12 26.10
CA ALA A 624 14.24 11.69 26.34
C ALA A 624 13.95 10.94 25.05
N ASN A 625 13.01 11.48 24.26
CA ASN A 625 12.48 10.81 23.08
C ASN A 625 13.42 10.94 21.88
N GLN A 626 14.12 12.07 21.74
CA GLN A 626 14.96 12.41 20.58
C GLN A 626 16.37 12.86 21.00
N PRO A 627 17.15 12.02 21.71
CA PRO A 627 18.42 12.42 22.31
C PRO A 627 19.45 12.94 21.30
N LYS A 628 19.49 12.35 20.09
CA LYS A 628 20.41 12.78 19.00
C LYS A 628 20.06 14.17 18.46
N TYR A 629 18.78 14.50 18.36
CA TYR A 629 18.36 15.84 17.94
C TYR A 629 18.58 16.86 19.04
N PHE A 630 18.30 16.49 20.30
CA PHE A 630 18.57 17.34 21.45
C PHE A 630 20.05 17.70 21.55
N GLU A 631 20.96 16.77 21.26
CA GLU A 631 22.42 17.03 21.23
C GLU A 631 22.79 18.24 20.33
N LYS A 632 22.07 18.44 19.22
CA LYS A 632 22.31 19.53 18.25
C LYS A 632 21.92 20.92 18.76
N ILE A 633 21.15 21.01 19.84
CA ILE A 633 20.66 22.28 20.42
C ILE A 633 20.95 22.42 21.92
N GLN A 634 21.39 21.35 22.60
CA GLN A 634 21.58 21.32 24.06
C GLN A 634 22.51 22.41 24.60
N VAL A 635 23.38 22.98 23.74
CA VAL A 635 24.28 24.08 24.10
C VAL A 635 23.56 25.44 24.05
N ASN A 636 22.65 25.63 23.09
CA ASN A 636 21.92 26.88 22.90
C ASN A 636 20.80 27.05 23.92
N ILE A 637 20.12 25.97 24.30
CA ILE A 637 18.95 25.97 25.18
C ILE A 637 19.21 26.55 26.58
N PRO A 638 20.26 26.15 27.33
CA PRO A 638 20.57 26.75 28.62
C PRO A 638 21.24 28.13 28.51
N THR A 639 21.46 28.64 27.30
CA THR A 639 22.10 29.95 27.08
C THR A 639 21.07 31.06 27.21
N VAL A 640 21.39 32.03 28.06
CA VAL A 640 20.56 33.18 28.42
C VAL A 640 21.18 34.44 27.83
N ASP A 641 20.41 35.41 27.36
CA ASP A 641 20.99 36.66 26.85
C ASP A 641 21.53 37.57 27.98
N SER A 642 22.59 38.35 27.68
CA SER A 642 23.27 39.19 28.69
C SER A 642 22.34 40.19 29.39
N GLY A 643 21.34 40.73 28.66
CA GLY A 643 20.34 41.65 29.22
C GLY A 643 19.32 40.99 30.16
N SER A 644 19.05 39.69 29.96
CA SER A 644 18.07 38.93 30.76
C SER A 644 18.69 38.29 32.00
N TRP A 645 20.02 38.08 32.00
CA TRP A 645 20.76 37.41 33.08
C TRP A 645 20.46 37.93 34.50
N PRO A 646 20.41 39.26 34.76
CA PRO A 646 20.17 39.77 36.10
C PRO A 646 18.77 39.46 36.65
N LYS A 647 17.82 39.14 35.77
CA LYS A 647 16.41 38.91 36.12
C LYS A 647 16.08 37.42 36.35
N ILE A 648 17.03 36.54 36.08
CA ILE A 648 16.79 35.09 36.08
C ILE A 648 17.11 34.50 37.45
N ASN A 649 16.21 33.64 37.92
CA ASN A 649 16.48 32.79 39.06
C ASN A 649 17.51 31.72 38.65
N PHE A 650 18.75 31.87 39.12
CA PHE A 650 19.84 30.95 38.81
C PHE A 650 19.57 29.53 39.33
N ASP A 651 18.82 29.37 40.42
CA ASP A 651 18.46 28.06 40.96
C ASP A 651 17.54 27.30 40.01
N THR A 652 16.53 27.99 39.48
CA THR A 652 15.65 27.48 38.42
C THR A 652 16.45 27.08 37.18
N LEU A 653 17.36 27.94 36.72
CA LEU A 653 18.22 27.63 35.57
C LEU A 653 19.12 26.40 35.83
N ALA A 654 19.70 26.27 37.03
CA ALA A 654 20.52 25.12 37.42
C ALA A 654 19.69 23.83 37.61
N ALA A 655 18.42 23.96 38.01
CA ALA A 655 17.49 22.85 38.15
C ALA A 655 17.15 22.19 36.80
N TYR A 656 17.07 22.98 35.72
CA TYR A 656 16.84 22.46 34.37
C TYR A 656 17.82 21.33 34.01
N ALA A 657 19.12 21.48 34.28
CA ALA A 657 20.09 20.44 33.95
C ALA A 657 19.78 19.10 34.63
N ASN A 658 19.21 19.12 35.84
CA ASN A 658 18.82 17.92 36.59
C ASN A 658 17.44 17.37 36.21
N SER A 659 16.67 18.09 35.38
CA SER A 659 15.44 17.58 34.76
C SER A 659 15.71 16.66 33.56
N LEU A 660 16.90 16.77 32.96
CA LEU A 660 17.24 16.01 31.75
C LEU A 660 17.39 14.50 32.03
N PRO A 661 16.97 13.64 31.09
CA PRO A 661 16.89 12.19 31.32
C PRO A 661 18.25 11.49 31.30
N PHE A 662 19.23 12.00 30.53
CA PHE A 662 20.52 11.32 30.36
C PHE A 662 21.68 12.07 31.03
N GLY A 663 22.58 11.33 31.67
CA GLY A 663 23.72 11.89 32.39
C GLY A 663 24.62 12.81 31.57
N GLU A 664 24.87 12.45 30.30
CA GLU A 664 25.67 13.28 29.37
C GLU A 664 25.01 14.64 29.10
N GLN A 665 23.68 14.65 28.95
CA GLN A 665 22.89 15.87 28.76
C GLN A 665 22.93 16.75 30.01
N ARG A 666 22.78 16.16 31.20
CA ARG A 666 22.89 16.90 32.48
C ARG A 666 24.23 17.59 32.61
N LEU A 667 25.32 16.85 32.35
CA LEU A 667 26.69 17.37 32.43
C LEU A 667 26.93 18.50 31.42
N ALA A 668 26.45 18.34 30.18
CA ALA A 668 26.57 19.37 29.15
C ALA A 668 25.80 20.65 29.51
N ALA A 669 24.57 20.53 30.01
CA ALA A 669 23.79 21.68 30.45
C ALA A 669 24.45 22.40 31.64
N LEU A 670 24.91 21.66 32.65
CA LEU A 670 25.64 22.22 33.80
C LEU A 670 26.91 22.94 33.36
N GLU A 671 27.63 22.42 32.37
CA GLU A 671 28.83 23.04 31.83
C GLU A 671 28.54 24.43 31.25
N ILE A 672 27.48 24.56 30.44
CA ILE A 672 27.10 25.83 29.82
C ILE A 672 26.57 26.83 30.86
N ILE A 673 25.78 26.36 31.82
CA ILE A 673 25.26 27.22 32.90
C ILE A 673 26.41 27.75 33.75
N LEU A 674 27.38 26.89 34.12
CA LEU A 674 28.57 27.31 34.85
C LEU A 674 29.41 28.29 34.05
N LYS A 675 29.66 28.01 32.76
CA LYS A 675 30.43 28.91 31.89
C LYS A 675 29.81 30.31 31.87
N GLN A 676 28.49 30.42 31.69
CA GLN A 676 27.81 31.72 31.72
C GLN A 676 27.89 32.41 33.09
N ALA A 677 27.75 31.66 34.18
CA ALA A 677 27.92 32.21 35.52
C ALA A 677 29.35 32.72 35.78
N TYR A 678 30.35 32.07 35.19
CA TYR A 678 31.75 32.52 35.24
C TYR A 678 31.95 33.80 34.45
N ASP A 679 31.51 33.81 33.18
CA ASP A 679 31.77 34.89 32.22
C ASP A 679 31.07 36.21 32.63
N ARG A 680 29.99 36.14 33.40
CA ARG A 680 29.05 37.28 33.63
C ARG A 680 29.13 37.96 34.98
N ARG A 681 30.24 37.87 35.72
CA ARG A 681 30.44 38.42 37.09
C ARG A 681 29.82 39.82 37.33
N ARG A 682 28.55 39.90 37.71
CA ARG A 682 27.87 41.12 38.16
C ARG A 682 27.21 40.84 39.50
N TYR A 683 27.96 41.06 40.57
CA TYR A 683 27.54 41.06 41.98
C TYR A 683 26.89 39.74 42.48
N ASN A 684 27.54 39.08 43.44
CA ASN A 684 27.12 37.83 44.11
C ASN A 684 27.46 36.48 43.43
N SER A 685 28.75 36.27 43.14
CA SER A 685 29.26 34.96 42.68
C SER A 685 29.18 33.84 43.74
N TYR A 686 28.98 34.17 45.02
CA TYR A 686 28.94 33.18 46.11
C TYR A 686 27.70 32.28 46.04
N ASN A 687 26.50 32.87 45.92
CA ASN A 687 25.26 32.12 45.85
C ASN A 687 25.21 31.21 44.61
N TYR A 688 25.68 31.70 43.46
CA TYR A 688 25.77 30.87 42.25
C TYR A 688 26.71 29.67 42.43
N ARG A 689 27.83 29.80 43.15
CA ARG A 689 28.73 28.68 43.45
C ARG A 689 28.09 27.66 44.39
N VAL A 690 27.42 28.12 45.45
CA VAL A 690 26.70 27.25 46.40
C VAL A 690 25.60 26.47 45.66
N THR A 691 24.78 27.16 44.86
CA THR A 691 23.76 26.53 44.02
C THR A 691 24.36 25.55 43.02
N ALA A 692 25.41 25.93 42.28
CA ALA A 692 26.01 25.05 41.29
C ALA A 692 26.60 23.77 41.93
N ALA A 693 27.26 23.88 43.08
CA ALA A 693 27.76 22.73 43.83
C ALA A 693 26.63 21.78 44.24
N ARG A 694 25.48 22.32 44.69
CA ARG A 694 24.28 21.55 45.01
C ARG A 694 23.77 20.76 43.80
N HIS A 695 23.61 21.43 42.65
CA HIS A 695 23.08 20.81 41.43
C HIS A 695 24.05 19.80 40.80
N ILE A 696 25.36 20.02 40.90
CA ILE A 696 26.37 19.02 40.53
C ILE A 696 26.27 17.77 41.40
N ASN A 697 26.08 17.93 42.73
CA ASN A 697 25.90 16.79 43.64
C ASN A 697 24.64 15.97 43.32
N ILE A 698 23.53 16.63 42.93
CA ILE A 698 22.33 15.94 42.45
C ILE A 698 22.63 15.12 41.19
N CYS A 699 23.34 15.70 40.22
CA CYS A 699 23.75 15.00 39.00
C CYS A 699 24.70 13.82 39.29
N GLU A 700 25.66 13.99 40.20
CA GLU A 700 26.57 12.92 40.62
C GLU A 700 25.81 11.74 41.24
N ASN A 701 24.84 12.01 42.12
CA ASN A 701 24.01 10.97 42.73
C ASN A 701 23.14 10.24 41.70
N PHE A 702 22.61 10.96 40.70
CA PHE A 702 21.90 10.36 39.58
C PHE A 702 22.80 9.40 38.79
N LEU A 703 24.01 9.82 38.44
CA LEU A 703 24.98 8.99 37.71
C LEU A 703 25.36 7.72 38.49
N LYS A 704 25.54 7.84 39.82
CA LYS A 704 25.83 6.71 40.72
C LYS A 704 24.67 5.71 40.75
N ARG A 705 23.44 6.18 40.95
CA ARG A 705 22.23 5.33 41.01
C ARG A 705 21.98 4.56 39.71
N GLN A 706 22.21 5.19 38.56
CA GLN A 706 22.02 4.58 37.25
C GLN A 706 23.14 3.60 36.85
N LYS A 707 24.19 3.40 37.68
CA LYS A 707 25.41 2.66 37.31
C LYS A 707 26.05 3.15 35.99
N ARG A 708 25.83 4.43 35.62
CA ARG A 708 26.28 5.04 34.35
C ARG A 708 27.53 5.93 34.52
N LEU A 709 28.28 5.69 35.58
CA LEU A 709 29.52 6.40 35.89
C LEU A 709 30.68 5.77 35.10
N ASN A 710 30.63 5.91 33.78
CA ASN A 710 31.71 5.48 32.88
C ASN A 710 32.89 6.48 32.92
N HIS A 711 34.04 6.08 32.35
CA HIS A 711 35.26 6.89 32.37
C HIS A 711 35.04 8.32 31.82
N LYS A 712 34.28 8.46 30.72
CA LYS A 712 33.94 9.73 30.07
C LYS A 712 33.13 10.67 30.98
N ASN A 713 32.05 10.17 31.58
CA ASN A 713 31.19 10.94 32.48
C ASN A 713 31.92 11.32 33.77
N ASN A 714 32.74 10.41 34.30
CA ASN A 714 33.54 10.69 35.49
C ASN A 714 34.58 11.79 35.23
N LYS A 715 35.25 11.76 34.06
CA LYS A 715 36.18 12.82 33.66
C LYS A 715 35.48 14.18 33.59
N LYS A 716 34.35 14.28 32.86
CA LYS A 716 33.56 15.52 32.77
C LYS A 716 33.06 16.02 34.13
N LEU A 717 32.61 15.12 35.00
CA LEU A 717 32.17 15.48 36.35
C LEU A 717 33.32 16.08 37.18
N LYS A 718 34.52 15.49 37.10
CA LYS A 718 35.72 16.04 37.75
C LYS A 718 36.08 17.41 37.20
N GLU A 719 36.01 17.59 35.89
CA GLU A 719 36.24 18.89 35.24
C GLU A 719 35.25 19.95 35.71
N LEU A 720 33.96 19.63 35.84
CA LEU A 720 32.94 20.56 36.36
C LEU A 720 33.20 20.96 37.83
N LYS A 721 33.56 19.99 38.68
CA LYS A 721 33.93 20.26 40.08
C LYS A 721 35.17 21.15 40.17
N GLN A 722 36.15 20.91 39.30
CA GLN A 722 37.36 21.73 39.23
C GLN A 722 37.05 23.15 38.73
N LYS A 723 36.14 23.31 37.76
CA LYS A 723 35.69 24.63 37.29
C LYS A 723 35.17 25.48 38.44
N ILE A 724 34.44 24.93 39.42
CA ILE A 724 34.01 25.72 40.60
C ILE A 724 35.20 26.34 41.35
N LYS A 725 36.31 25.60 41.52
CA LYS A 725 37.52 26.11 42.18
C LYS A 725 38.11 27.33 41.45
N THR A 726 38.03 27.35 40.12
CA THR A 726 38.52 28.46 39.30
C THR A 726 37.74 29.77 39.48
N PHE A 727 36.54 29.73 40.08
CA PHE A 727 35.74 30.94 40.33
C PHE A 727 36.24 31.75 41.53
N ASP A 728 36.76 31.09 42.57
CA ASP A 728 37.10 31.71 43.86
C ASP A 728 38.62 31.67 44.17
N GLY A 729 39.38 30.79 43.52
CA GLY A 729 40.83 30.62 43.71
C GLY A 729 41.21 30.00 45.06
N ARG A 730 40.43 30.25 46.13
CA ARG A 730 40.65 29.78 47.50
C ARG A 730 39.81 28.55 47.83
N ASN A 731 38.49 28.59 47.62
CA ASN A 731 37.60 27.48 47.98
C ASN A 731 37.18 26.64 46.76
N GLY A 732 37.04 25.33 46.98
CA GLY A 732 36.65 24.36 45.95
C GLY A 732 35.21 23.86 46.08
N TYR A 733 34.85 22.89 45.24
CA TYR A 733 33.53 22.24 45.22
C TYR A 733 33.06 21.76 46.61
N ASP A 734 33.91 21.06 47.36
CA ASP A 734 33.52 20.45 48.64
C ASP A 734 33.13 21.50 49.70
N PHE A 735 33.80 22.66 49.71
CA PHE A 735 33.45 23.78 50.58
C PHE A 735 32.05 24.31 50.27
N PHE A 736 31.77 24.63 49.00
CA PHE A 736 30.46 25.16 48.61
C PHE A 736 29.33 24.13 48.75
N LEU A 737 29.62 22.85 48.57
CA LEU A 737 28.68 21.77 48.85
C LEU A 737 28.36 21.66 50.35
N TYR A 738 29.37 21.78 51.22
CA TYR A 738 29.17 21.81 52.67
C TYR A 738 28.26 22.98 53.08
N ILE A 739 28.53 24.18 52.58
CA ILE A 739 27.68 25.36 52.82
C ILE A 739 26.25 25.13 52.31
N SER A 740 26.08 24.58 51.11
CA SER A 740 24.75 24.29 50.56
C SER A 740 23.95 23.35 51.46
N ARG A 741 24.59 22.35 52.08
CA ARG A 741 23.92 21.41 53.00
C ARG A 741 23.56 22.06 54.33
N ARG A 742 24.38 23.00 54.80
CA ARG A 742 24.14 23.75 56.03
C ARG A 742 22.95 24.72 55.89
N ASN A 743 22.82 25.38 54.75
CA ASN A 743 21.73 26.34 54.49
C ASN A 743 20.40 25.68 54.11
N GLY A 744 20.37 24.37 53.83
CA GLY A 744 19.16 23.61 53.51
C GLY A 744 18.52 22.86 54.69
N ARG A 745 19.02 23.08 55.91
CA ARG A 745 18.37 22.69 57.18
C ARG A 745 17.79 23.95 57.82
N ILE A 746 16.62 24.38 57.34
CA ILE A 746 15.67 25.23 58.08
C ILE A 746 14.31 24.58 57.87
#